data_AF-A0A1C5MRH0-F1
#
_entry.id   AF-A0A1C5MRH0-F1
#
_cell.length_a   1.000
_cell.length_b   1.000
_cell.length_c   1.000
_cell.angle_alpha   90.00
_cell.angle_beta   90.00
_cell.angle_gamma   90.00
#
_symmetry.space_group_name_H-M   'P 1'
#
loop_
_entity.id
_entity.type
_entity.pdbx_description
1 polymer ?
#
loop_
_entity_poly.entity_id
_entity_poly.type
_entity_poly.pdbx_seq_one_letter_code
_entity_poly.pdbx_strand_id
1 'polypeptide(L)'
;MIQIQNNGLQGYHPQMDGDPLSVEKGYCHFNHQGQKDFLVRMIGYEPTDAGCIFETETFRRKRAKVVVTFQKNNVFRFYMQPEGENICRLNEVFHFSEMSGVKTLEDDNFISVKTDRVTLKFRKCPWEMSIELDGTELTCEQIKDYNVDQKYKAIPTGFTVDAEGKVTDAFTTMYLHCDETFYGFGEKFTKFNKRGQKITIWQKDAQSTNSDSSYKGMPYFISSAGYAVMLNTYSRTHFNMGATSGVSYTMETEDSYLDYYMICNRNYKGLIRDYTALSGRSDMIPRWAFGFWMSKMSYMNRAEVENIADKMEKFGMSVDVIHIDGWLDNMGGEEGSGELLNFDEKRFPEPEEMIQKLRQRGLHLSLWMFPYVLPFRMMGEKAVPGNSKLYQNMAQRGFLVKNQAGEPYLFALGEGDGFHVAALDFTNPELVQYMKERVKRLMKMGVGVIKTDFSEEIPEDAVFWDGTTGKESHNKFPLLYAKTIYEASAEAKREMGEKALLWGRSGYLGSQNYPANWAGDSSAALNNLASILNGGLSLGMSGISFWGFDIGGFYNSDDEGNRAMPSDEEYIRSVQMGLMAPLSRSHGQATPREPWEYSEEAQSAFLKINKIRYRLLPYLYSTAWETHREGIPMMRAMLLEFSEDLNVSEISTQYMLGRSLLVAPVFDKKKHMVYFPKGSWIDFYTGKRLTGGDWIELDTPLDQIPLYLRENSMITMLSEAPNHIAESNFTSLRVWINLGGQMEQTYYDDGVEGCLCANLQGDTLQVGIRQMDISEIYVYTEQTPKTVTVNGKEVPFEANDRFIVFKAK
;
A
#
# COMPACT_ATOMS: atom_id res chain seq x y z
N MET A 1 42.14 -21.87 -7.69
CA MET A 1 41.27 -22.55 -8.70
C MET A 1 41.91 -22.39 -10.07
N ILE A 2 41.88 -23.40 -10.93
CA ILE A 2 42.41 -23.32 -12.30
C ILE A 2 41.24 -23.08 -13.27
N GLN A 3 41.31 -22.04 -14.09
CA GLN A 3 40.30 -21.74 -15.11
C GLN A 3 40.31 -22.79 -16.22
N ILE A 4 39.12 -23.25 -16.64
CA ILE A 4 38.89 -24.19 -17.75
C ILE A 4 37.91 -23.52 -18.72
N GLN A 5 38.13 -23.66 -20.03
CA GLN A 5 37.15 -23.25 -21.04
C GLN A 5 36.59 -24.47 -21.78
N ASN A 6 35.27 -24.55 -21.93
CA ASN A 6 34.59 -25.58 -22.71
C ASN A 6 33.30 -25.04 -23.35
N ASN A 7 33.19 -25.05 -24.67
CA ASN A 7 31.97 -24.66 -25.41
C ASN A 7 31.37 -23.29 -25.03
N GLY A 8 32.20 -22.29 -24.71
CA GLY A 8 31.75 -20.96 -24.29
C GLY A 8 31.47 -20.82 -22.78
N LEU A 9 31.37 -21.92 -22.04
CA LEU A 9 31.33 -21.94 -20.58
C LEU A 9 32.75 -21.80 -20.01
N GLN A 10 32.91 -20.91 -19.04
CA GLN A 10 34.14 -20.75 -18.29
C GLN A 10 33.98 -21.39 -16.91
N GLY A 11 34.85 -22.33 -16.55
CA GLY A 11 34.77 -23.14 -15.35
C GLY A 11 36.02 -23.07 -14.48
N TYR A 12 35.94 -23.68 -13.29
CA TYR A 12 37.03 -23.74 -12.33
C TYR A 12 37.25 -25.17 -11.82
N HIS A 13 38.48 -25.66 -11.90
CA HIS A 13 38.89 -26.88 -11.19
C HIS A 13 39.47 -26.52 -9.82
N PRO A 14 39.05 -27.19 -8.73
CA PRO A 14 39.73 -27.06 -7.45
C PRO A 14 41.12 -27.71 -7.56
N GLN A 15 42.17 -26.97 -7.19
CA GLN A 15 43.39 -27.63 -6.72
C GLN A 15 43.06 -28.16 -5.32
N MET A 16 43.28 -29.45 -5.06
CA MET A 16 42.89 -30.09 -3.79
C MET A 16 43.68 -29.58 -2.57
N ASP A 17 44.78 -28.85 -2.76
CA ASP A 17 45.55 -28.29 -1.66
C ASP A 17 44.93 -26.98 -1.15
N GLY A 18 44.39 -27.00 0.07
CA GLY A 18 43.91 -25.83 0.78
C GLY A 18 42.50 -25.37 0.40
N ASP A 19 41.50 -26.28 0.40
CA ASP A 19 40.08 -25.90 0.38
C ASP A 19 39.87 -24.79 1.45
N PRO A 20 39.55 -23.53 1.06
CA PRO A 20 39.44 -22.42 2.02
C PRO A 20 38.32 -22.64 3.03
N LEU A 21 37.50 -23.66 2.77
CA LEU A 21 36.45 -24.21 3.59
C LEU A 21 36.83 -25.63 4.05
N SER A 22 38.00 -25.82 4.65
CA SER A 22 38.25 -27.00 5.50
C SER A 22 37.36 -26.91 6.77
N VAL A 23 36.03 -26.99 6.57
CA VAL A 23 34.94 -26.66 7.52
C VAL A 23 34.55 -27.86 8.37
N GLU A 24 35.51 -28.49 9.05
CA GLU A 24 35.12 -29.25 10.26
C GLU A 24 34.87 -28.30 11.45
N LYS A 25 35.49 -27.11 11.45
CA LYS A 25 35.35 -26.11 12.50
C LYS A 25 34.41 -24.99 12.04
N GLY A 26 33.11 -25.18 12.27
CA GLY A 26 32.12 -24.11 12.12
C GLY A 26 30.66 -24.53 11.90
N TYR A 27 30.29 -25.82 12.02
CA TYR A 27 28.96 -26.27 11.57
C TYR A 27 28.20 -27.16 12.56
N CYS A 28 27.77 -26.65 13.73
CA CYS A 28 26.88 -27.41 14.65
C CYS A 28 25.92 -26.54 15.51
N HIS A 29 25.13 -25.61 14.93
CA HIS A 29 23.98 -25.07 15.71
C HIS A 29 22.63 -25.04 14.98
N PHE A 30 22.56 -24.86 13.66
CA PHE A 30 21.28 -24.92 12.94
C PHE A 30 20.99 -26.25 12.23
N ASN A 31 21.83 -27.26 12.46
CA ASN A 31 21.71 -28.57 11.83
C ASN A 31 21.37 -29.68 12.82
N HIS A 32 20.44 -29.46 13.75
CA HIS A 32 19.96 -30.58 14.58
C HIS A 32 19.24 -31.66 13.73
N GLN A 33 18.77 -31.32 12.52
CA GLN A 33 18.06 -32.25 11.62
C GLN A 33 18.65 -32.44 10.22
N GLY A 34 19.72 -31.75 9.82
CA GLY A 34 20.28 -32.01 8.49
C GLY A 34 19.53 -31.34 7.33
N GLN A 35 18.80 -30.23 7.50
CA GLN A 35 17.87 -29.74 6.47
C GLN A 35 18.34 -28.56 5.60
N LYS A 36 19.29 -27.71 6.03
CA LYS A 36 19.74 -26.57 5.20
C LYS A 36 21.03 -26.88 4.40
N ASP A 37 21.12 -26.32 3.19
CA ASP A 37 22.27 -26.31 2.28
C ASP A 37 22.43 -24.90 1.67
N PHE A 38 23.64 -24.51 1.26
CA PHE A 38 23.93 -23.13 0.84
C PHE A 38 25.10 -23.05 -0.15
N LEU A 39 25.14 -21.95 -0.90
CA LEU A 39 26.15 -21.71 -1.93
C LEU A 39 27.53 -21.53 -1.29
N VAL A 40 28.52 -22.25 -1.82
CA VAL A 40 29.89 -22.25 -1.28
C VAL A 40 30.90 -21.69 -2.26
N ARG A 41 30.81 -22.06 -3.54
CA ARG A 41 31.76 -21.59 -4.55
C ARG A 41 31.16 -21.62 -5.95
N MET A 42 31.68 -20.76 -6.80
CA MET A 42 31.43 -20.79 -8.24
C MET A 42 32.26 -21.91 -8.87
N ILE A 43 31.61 -22.75 -9.68
CA ILE A 43 32.27 -23.79 -10.49
C ILE A 43 32.30 -23.42 -11.97
N GLY A 44 31.43 -22.51 -12.42
CA GLY A 44 31.51 -21.91 -13.74
C GLY A 44 30.54 -20.76 -13.94
N TYR A 45 30.68 -20.07 -15.06
CA TYR A 45 29.81 -18.97 -15.47
C TYR A 45 29.70 -18.84 -17.00
N GLU A 46 28.61 -18.21 -17.43
CA GLU A 46 28.29 -17.91 -18.82
C GLU A 46 27.73 -16.47 -18.90
N PRO A 47 28.50 -15.52 -19.46
CA PRO A 47 27.99 -14.18 -19.75
C PRO A 47 26.85 -14.23 -20.77
N THR A 48 25.82 -13.41 -20.55
CA THR A 48 24.74 -13.19 -21.52
C THR A 48 24.69 -11.69 -21.88
N ASP A 49 23.94 -11.32 -22.91
CA ASP A 49 23.77 -9.90 -23.27
C ASP A 49 23.05 -9.09 -22.17
N ALA A 50 22.25 -9.77 -21.35
CA ALA A 50 21.47 -9.18 -20.26
C ALA A 50 22.06 -9.38 -18.87
N GLY A 51 23.16 -10.14 -18.72
CA GLY A 51 23.71 -10.48 -17.41
C GLY A 51 24.66 -11.67 -17.43
N CYS A 52 24.45 -12.61 -16.50
CA CYS A 52 25.32 -13.78 -16.35
C CYS A 52 24.60 -14.94 -15.68
N ILE A 53 24.92 -16.16 -16.12
CA ILE A 53 24.54 -17.41 -15.49
C ILE A 53 25.75 -17.95 -14.74
N PHE A 54 25.55 -18.47 -13.53
CA PHE A 54 26.57 -19.07 -12.70
C PHE A 54 26.17 -20.49 -12.34
N GLU A 55 27.11 -21.42 -12.46
CA GLU A 55 27.04 -22.72 -11.84
C GLU A 55 27.80 -22.67 -10.52
N THR A 56 27.14 -23.13 -9.46
CA THR A 56 27.69 -23.11 -8.10
C THR A 56 27.66 -24.49 -7.47
N GLU A 57 28.60 -24.74 -6.57
CA GLU A 57 28.60 -25.90 -5.68
C GLU A 57 28.15 -25.47 -4.29
N THR A 58 27.31 -26.30 -3.66
CA THR A 58 26.81 -26.09 -2.31
C THR A 58 27.71 -26.74 -1.25
N PHE A 59 27.46 -26.41 0.01
CA PHE A 59 28.14 -27.04 1.15
C PHE A 59 28.03 -28.57 1.14
N ARG A 60 26.89 -29.13 0.71
CA ARG A 60 26.70 -30.59 0.59
C ARG A 60 27.16 -31.17 -0.74
N ARG A 61 27.98 -30.45 -1.51
CA ARG A 61 28.47 -30.87 -2.83
C ARG A 61 27.34 -31.14 -3.84
N LYS A 62 26.16 -30.52 -3.65
CA LYS A 62 25.13 -30.42 -4.69
C LYS A 62 25.43 -29.23 -5.59
N ARG A 63 24.68 -29.07 -6.69
CA ARG A 63 24.75 -27.87 -7.53
C ARG A 63 23.56 -26.94 -7.32
N ALA A 64 23.77 -25.68 -7.65
CA ALA A 64 22.70 -24.71 -7.87
C ALA A 64 23.08 -23.79 -9.03
N LYS A 65 22.10 -23.44 -9.85
CA LYS A 65 22.23 -22.45 -10.91
C LYS A 65 21.78 -21.10 -10.37
N VAL A 66 22.62 -20.08 -10.50
CA VAL A 66 22.26 -18.69 -10.21
C VAL A 66 22.23 -17.93 -11.52
N VAL A 67 21.15 -17.21 -11.79
CA VAL A 67 20.96 -16.38 -12.98
C VAL A 67 20.73 -14.95 -12.52
N VAL A 68 21.50 -14.03 -13.08
CA VAL A 68 21.35 -12.61 -12.81
C VAL A 68 21.19 -11.87 -14.12
N THR A 69 20.10 -11.10 -14.23
CA THR A 69 19.79 -10.31 -15.42
C THR A 69 19.37 -8.90 -15.04
N PHE A 70 19.67 -7.92 -15.88
CA PHE A 70 19.27 -6.54 -15.66
C PHE A 70 18.02 -6.20 -16.45
N GLN A 71 17.08 -5.51 -15.82
CA GLN A 71 15.85 -5.01 -16.45
C GLN A 71 15.97 -3.52 -16.79
N LYS A 72 16.80 -2.80 -16.01
CA LYS A 72 17.16 -1.40 -16.18
C LYS A 72 18.59 -1.18 -15.67
N ASN A 73 19.16 -0.01 -15.97
CA ASN A 73 20.49 0.36 -15.46
C ASN A 73 20.62 0.27 -13.93
N ASN A 74 19.53 0.39 -13.19
CA ASN A 74 19.50 0.32 -11.73
C ASN A 74 18.59 -0.78 -11.16
N VAL A 75 18.17 -1.74 -11.98
CA VAL A 75 17.30 -2.86 -11.55
C VAL A 75 17.85 -4.16 -12.09
N PHE A 76 18.06 -5.13 -11.20
CA PHE A 76 18.45 -6.48 -11.56
C PHE A 76 17.54 -7.52 -10.91
N ARG A 77 17.40 -8.67 -11.57
CA ARG A 77 16.78 -9.89 -11.07
C ARG A 77 17.88 -10.85 -10.61
N PHE A 78 17.69 -11.46 -9.46
CA PHE A 78 18.48 -12.58 -8.99
C PHE A 78 17.57 -13.80 -8.90
N TYR A 79 17.96 -14.88 -9.56
CA TYR A 79 17.23 -16.14 -9.58
C TYR A 79 18.17 -17.30 -9.23
N MET A 80 17.86 -18.07 -8.19
CA MET A 80 18.60 -19.28 -7.81
C MET A 80 17.71 -20.51 -7.89
N GLN A 81 18.20 -21.52 -8.60
CA GLN A 81 17.55 -22.82 -8.77
C GLN A 81 18.50 -23.95 -8.30
N PRO A 82 18.14 -24.67 -7.22
CA PRO A 82 18.86 -25.87 -6.80
C PRO A 82 18.81 -27.01 -7.83
N GLU A 83 19.83 -27.88 -7.85
CA GLU A 83 19.88 -29.06 -8.71
C GLU A 83 18.76 -30.06 -8.39
N GLY A 84 18.17 -30.65 -9.44
CA GLY A 84 17.08 -31.63 -9.31
C GLY A 84 15.68 -31.01 -9.22
N GLU A 85 15.59 -29.70 -8.99
CA GLU A 85 14.33 -28.97 -8.98
C GLU A 85 13.88 -28.68 -10.42
N ASN A 86 12.98 -29.52 -10.94
CA ASN A 86 12.26 -29.24 -12.19
C ASN A 86 11.00 -28.44 -11.87
N ILE A 87 11.10 -27.13 -12.01
CA ILE A 87 9.96 -26.23 -11.82
C ILE A 87 9.03 -26.40 -13.03
N CYS A 88 8.01 -27.26 -12.87
CA CYS A 88 6.98 -27.46 -13.89
C CYS A 88 6.23 -26.16 -14.21
N ARG A 89 6.12 -25.26 -13.22
CA ARG A 89 5.46 -23.95 -13.36
C ARG A 89 6.08 -22.95 -12.38
N LEU A 90 6.60 -21.84 -12.90
CA LEU A 90 7.08 -20.73 -12.06
C LEU A 90 5.89 -20.02 -11.41
N ASN A 91 5.99 -19.79 -10.11
CA ASN A 91 5.01 -19.04 -9.31
C ASN A 91 5.38 -17.55 -9.23
N GLU A 92 5.81 -16.96 -10.35
CA GLU A 92 6.25 -15.56 -10.39
C GLU A 92 5.09 -14.56 -10.43
N VAL A 93 5.24 -13.43 -9.74
CA VAL A 93 4.27 -12.33 -9.77
C VAL A 93 4.46 -11.48 -11.03
N PHE A 94 5.71 -11.12 -11.30
CA PHE A 94 6.11 -10.23 -12.37
C PHE A 94 7.19 -10.83 -13.24
N HIS A 95 7.09 -10.53 -14.53
CA HIS A 95 8.13 -10.76 -15.51
C HIS A 95 8.45 -9.45 -16.21
N PHE A 96 9.67 -8.97 -16.07
CA PHE A 96 10.12 -7.72 -16.69
C PHE A 96 11.12 -8.00 -17.80
N SER A 97 11.00 -7.26 -18.90
CA SER A 97 11.93 -7.38 -20.03
C SER A 97 13.36 -7.05 -19.62
N GLU A 98 14.28 -7.86 -20.11
CA GLU A 98 15.71 -7.70 -19.92
C GLU A 98 16.26 -6.57 -20.79
N MET A 99 17.27 -5.86 -20.30
CA MET A 99 18.06 -4.92 -21.11
C MET A 99 19.25 -5.64 -21.77
N SER A 100 19.79 -5.05 -22.83
CA SER A 100 20.99 -5.52 -23.51
C SER A 100 22.23 -4.70 -23.14
N GLY A 101 23.42 -5.18 -23.54
CA GLY A 101 24.67 -4.45 -23.37
C GLY A 101 25.26 -4.50 -21.95
N VAL A 102 24.83 -5.49 -21.14
CA VAL A 102 25.42 -5.74 -19.83
C VAL A 102 26.81 -6.31 -20.00
N LYS A 103 27.77 -5.85 -19.17
CA LYS A 103 29.17 -6.23 -19.28
C LYS A 103 29.55 -7.18 -18.17
N THR A 104 30.22 -8.27 -18.55
CA THR A 104 30.82 -9.22 -17.61
C THR A 104 32.34 -9.11 -17.67
N LEU A 105 32.97 -8.94 -16.52
CA LEU A 105 34.42 -8.80 -16.34
C LEU A 105 34.89 -9.85 -15.34
N GLU A 106 36.07 -10.42 -15.57
CA GLU A 106 36.71 -11.36 -14.66
C GLU A 106 38.02 -10.75 -14.14
N ASP A 107 38.25 -10.89 -12.84
CA ASP A 107 39.58 -10.75 -12.23
C ASP A 107 39.96 -12.04 -11.48
N ASP A 108 41.08 -12.05 -10.76
CA ASP A 108 41.58 -13.22 -10.05
C ASP A 108 40.55 -13.82 -9.07
N ASN A 109 39.76 -12.98 -8.41
CA ASN A 109 38.90 -13.36 -7.29
C ASN A 109 37.40 -13.20 -7.58
N PHE A 110 37.02 -12.39 -8.56
CA PHE A 110 35.63 -11.99 -8.81
C PHE A 110 35.22 -12.13 -10.27
N ILE A 111 33.92 -12.35 -10.46
CA ILE A 111 33.20 -12.06 -11.70
C ILE A 111 32.32 -10.83 -11.44
N SER A 112 32.51 -9.77 -12.19
CA SER A 112 31.70 -8.55 -12.10
C SER A 112 30.72 -8.47 -13.27
N VAL A 113 29.43 -8.32 -12.99
CA VAL A 113 28.37 -8.11 -13.98
C VAL A 113 27.81 -6.71 -13.79
N LYS A 114 27.87 -5.84 -14.81
CA LYS A 114 27.60 -4.42 -14.62
C LYS A 114 26.87 -3.71 -15.75
N THR A 115 26.12 -2.69 -15.37
CA THR A 115 25.56 -1.63 -16.20
C THR A 115 26.37 -0.34 -16.02
N ASP A 116 25.84 0.79 -16.49
CA ASP A 116 26.43 2.11 -16.24
C ASP A 116 26.31 2.56 -14.78
N ARG A 117 25.39 1.97 -13.99
CA ARG A 117 25.12 2.40 -12.61
C ARG A 117 25.33 1.31 -11.57
N VAL A 118 24.93 0.07 -11.86
CA VAL A 118 25.01 -1.03 -10.89
C VAL A 118 26.11 -2.00 -11.31
N THR A 119 26.95 -2.38 -10.35
CA THR A 119 27.93 -3.45 -10.50
C THR A 119 27.67 -4.52 -9.46
N LEU A 120 27.47 -5.75 -9.91
CA LEU A 120 27.34 -6.93 -9.07
C LEU A 120 28.66 -7.69 -9.12
N LYS A 121 29.29 -7.87 -7.97
CA LYS A 121 30.57 -8.58 -7.83
C LYS A 121 30.33 -9.91 -7.16
N PHE A 122 30.62 -10.98 -7.87
CA PHE A 122 30.50 -12.35 -7.37
C PHE A 122 31.88 -12.88 -7.04
N ARG A 123 32.14 -13.10 -5.76
CA ARG A 123 33.38 -13.75 -5.31
C ARG A 123 33.37 -15.21 -5.74
N LYS A 124 34.45 -15.66 -6.38
CA LYS A 124 34.56 -17.04 -6.89
C LYS A 124 34.55 -18.07 -5.76
N CYS A 125 35.25 -17.79 -4.65
CA CYS A 125 35.27 -18.64 -3.45
C CYS A 125 35.73 -17.85 -2.19
N PRO A 126 35.01 -17.95 -1.05
CA PRO A 126 33.64 -18.44 -0.94
C PRO A 126 32.67 -17.60 -1.81
N TRP A 127 31.52 -18.17 -2.17
CA TRP A 127 30.46 -17.44 -2.85
C TRP A 127 30.00 -16.25 -1.98
N GLU A 128 29.97 -15.08 -2.59
CA GLU A 128 29.45 -13.85 -2.01
C GLU A 128 29.08 -12.92 -3.16
N MET A 129 27.87 -12.39 -3.14
CA MET A 129 27.48 -11.27 -4.00
C MET A 129 27.61 -9.94 -3.24
N SER A 130 28.40 -9.00 -3.79
CA SER A 130 28.47 -7.61 -3.35
C SER A 130 27.89 -6.69 -4.42
N ILE A 131 27.25 -5.59 -4.00
CA ILE A 131 26.46 -4.73 -4.87
C ILE A 131 26.98 -3.30 -4.74
N GLU A 132 27.35 -2.69 -5.86
CA GLU A 132 27.76 -1.29 -5.93
C GLU A 132 26.75 -0.48 -6.75
N LEU A 133 26.42 0.71 -6.27
CA LEU A 133 25.65 1.72 -7.00
C LEU A 133 26.52 2.95 -7.23
N ASP A 134 26.68 3.33 -8.49
CA ASP A 134 27.50 4.45 -8.96
C ASP A 134 28.95 4.37 -8.40
N GLY A 135 29.50 3.15 -8.34
CA GLY A 135 30.87 2.85 -7.89
C GLY A 135 31.08 2.83 -6.37
N THR A 136 30.02 2.95 -5.58
CA THR A 136 30.07 2.86 -4.11
C THR A 136 29.29 1.63 -3.64
N GLU A 137 29.87 0.87 -2.71
CA GLU A 137 29.20 -0.29 -2.11
C GLU A 137 27.84 0.12 -1.50
N LEU A 138 26.84 -0.72 -1.77
CA LEU A 138 25.46 -0.54 -1.33
C LEU A 138 25.11 -1.55 -0.24
N THR A 139 25.38 -2.83 -0.50
CA THR A 139 25.23 -3.95 0.44
C THR A 139 25.92 -5.21 -0.14
N CYS A 140 25.97 -6.29 0.64
CA CYS A 140 26.46 -7.60 0.20
C CYS A 140 25.73 -8.74 0.91
N GLU A 141 25.90 -9.97 0.43
CA GLU A 141 25.51 -11.17 1.17
C GLU A 141 26.31 -11.28 2.48
N GLN A 142 25.64 -11.68 3.57
CA GLN A 142 26.32 -11.90 4.84
C GLN A 142 26.85 -13.33 4.92
N ILE A 143 28.17 -13.47 4.84
CA ILE A 143 28.86 -14.76 4.98
C ILE A 143 29.68 -14.92 6.26
N LYS A 144 29.63 -13.94 7.18
CA LYS A 144 30.48 -13.86 8.39
C LYS A 144 29.72 -13.79 9.72
N ASP A 145 28.43 -14.13 9.74
CA ASP A 145 27.61 -14.09 10.95
C ASP A 145 27.77 -15.38 11.78
N TYR A 146 28.84 -15.43 12.59
CA TYR A 146 29.19 -16.57 13.43
C TYR A 146 28.90 -16.35 14.92
N ASN A 147 28.71 -17.45 15.66
CA ASN A 147 28.71 -17.48 17.12
C ASN A 147 30.12 -17.80 17.68
N VAL A 148 30.24 -17.88 19.01
CA VAL A 148 31.53 -18.15 19.70
C VAL A 148 32.15 -19.50 19.34
N ASP A 149 31.34 -20.47 18.92
CA ASP A 149 31.79 -21.78 18.45
C ASP A 149 32.11 -21.79 16.94
N GLN A 150 32.19 -20.60 16.31
CA GLN A 150 32.38 -20.39 14.87
C GLN A 150 31.22 -20.94 14.02
N LYS A 151 30.01 -21.04 14.58
CA LYS A 151 28.82 -21.56 13.88
C LYS A 151 27.98 -20.43 13.32
N TYR A 152 27.48 -20.59 12.09
CA TYR A 152 26.55 -19.63 11.50
C TYR A 152 25.34 -19.39 12.40
N LYS A 153 25.04 -18.11 12.65
CA LYS A 153 23.77 -17.67 13.25
C LYS A 153 22.69 -17.47 12.19
N ALA A 154 23.08 -16.93 11.04
CA ALA A 154 22.29 -16.88 9.82
C ALA A 154 23.10 -17.55 8.70
N ILE A 155 22.47 -18.46 7.96
CA ILE A 155 23.12 -19.22 6.89
C ILE A 155 23.13 -18.37 5.61
N PRO A 156 24.24 -18.34 4.83
CA PRO A 156 24.30 -17.66 3.54
C PRO A 156 23.25 -18.16 2.54
N THR A 157 23.12 -17.48 1.39
CA THR A 157 22.20 -17.83 0.31
C THR A 157 22.15 -19.33 0.01
N GLY A 158 20.95 -19.89 0.02
CA GLY A 158 20.76 -21.33 0.04
C GLY A 158 19.30 -21.75 0.09
N PHE A 159 19.08 -22.99 0.52
CA PHE A 159 17.77 -23.63 0.51
C PHE A 159 17.63 -24.67 1.62
N THR A 160 16.38 -24.99 1.94
CA THR A 160 15.98 -26.01 2.93
C THR A 160 15.45 -27.24 2.20
N VAL A 161 15.76 -28.43 2.69
CA VAL A 161 15.23 -29.71 2.19
C VAL A 161 14.48 -30.47 3.28
N ASP A 162 13.49 -31.25 2.86
CA ASP A 162 12.79 -32.21 3.71
C ASP A 162 13.63 -33.48 3.98
N ALA A 163 13.04 -34.46 4.67
CA ALA A 163 13.69 -35.72 5.01
C ALA A 163 14.05 -36.57 3.78
N GLU A 164 13.29 -36.42 2.70
CA GLU A 164 13.48 -37.07 1.41
C GLU A 164 14.49 -36.32 0.52
N GLY A 165 14.93 -35.13 0.93
CA GLY A 165 15.93 -34.32 0.26
C GLY A 165 15.37 -33.42 -0.84
N LYS A 166 14.04 -33.26 -0.93
CA LYS A 166 13.35 -32.32 -1.83
C LYS A 166 13.44 -30.91 -1.24
N VAL A 167 13.63 -29.91 -2.08
CA VAL A 167 13.69 -28.51 -1.63
C VAL A 167 12.29 -28.02 -1.23
N THR A 168 12.19 -27.44 -0.03
CA THR A 168 10.94 -26.88 0.52
C THR A 168 10.95 -25.36 0.60
N ASP A 169 12.14 -24.75 0.75
CA ASP A 169 12.29 -23.32 0.93
C ASP A 169 13.59 -22.85 0.28
N ALA A 170 13.63 -21.59 -0.15
CA ALA A 170 14.84 -20.92 -0.60
C ALA A 170 15.00 -19.58 0.14
N PHE A 171 16.25 -19.20 0.40
CA PHE A 171 16.54 -18.00 1.20
C PHE A 171 17.84 -17.32 0.78
N THR A 172 17.95 -16.04 1.14
CA THR A 172 19.21 -15.30 1.13
C THR A 172 19.34 -14.45 2.38
N THR A 173 20.58 -14.33 2.84
CA THR A 173 20.96 -13.54 4.02
C THR A 173 21.94 -12.47 3.60
N MET A 174 21.58 -11.23 3.92
CA MET A 174 22.28 -10.02 3.52
C MET A 174 22.90 -9.34 4.73
N TYR A 175 23.95 -8.56 4.49
CA TYR A 175 24.59 -7.74 5.49
C TYR A 175 23.62 -6.68 6.00
N LEU A 176 23.60 -6.48 7.32
CA LEU A 176 22.78 -5.44 7.95
C LEU A 176 23.69 -4.37 8.54
N HIS A 177 23.68 -3.17 7.97
CA HIS A 177 24.45 -2.05 8.54
C HIS A 177 23.86 -1.64 9.89
N CYS A 178 24.68 -1.04 10.76
CA CYS A 178 24.28 -0.73 12.14
C CYS A 178 23.15 0.30 12.25
N ASP A 179 23.02 1.16 11.24
CA ASP A 179 22.07 2.27 11.11
C ASP A 179 20.99 2.02 10.06
N GLU A 180 20.98 0.83 9.45
CA GLU A 180 20.05 0.49 8.38
C GLU A 180 18.63 0.25 8.90
N THR A 181 17.64 0.85 8.25
CA THR A 181 16.22 0.76 8.60
C THR A 181 15.41 0.24 7.41
N PHE A 182 14.26 -0.35 7.70
CA PHE A 182 13.44 -1.02 6.69
C PHE A 182 11.98 -0.57 6.76
N TYR A 183 11.38 -0.35 5.59
CA TYR A 183 10.01 0.16 5.46
C TYR A 183 9.25 -0.60 4.36
N GLY A 184 7.92 -0.61 4.44
CA GLY A 184 7.07 -1.29 3.45
C GLY A 184 6.44 -2.56 4.00
N PHE A 185 6.59 -3.66 3.28
CA PHE A 185 5.97 -4.97 3.51
C PHE A 185 4.46 -5.01 3.30
N GLY A 186 3.93 -4.07 2.51
CA GLY A 186 2.50 -3.84 2.36
C GLY A 186 1.92 -3.12 3.57
N GLU A 187 0.71 -3.48 3.97
CA GLU A 187 0.03 -2.91 5.12
C GLU A 187 0.37 -3.69 6.39
N LYS A 188 1.30 -3.17 7.20
CA LYS A 188 1.73 -3.79 8.47
C LYS A 188 1.51 -2.84 9.64
N PHE A 189 0.70 -3.26 10.61
CA PHE A 189 0.25 -2.42 11.74
C PHE A 189 1.24 -2.37 12.92
N THR A 190 2.26 -3.23 12.91
CA THR A 190 3.40 -3.16 13.84
C THR A 190 4.24 -1.89 13.62
N LYS A 191 5.27 -1.66 14.47
CA LYS A 191 6.16 -0.49 14.35
C LYS A 191 6.59 -0.22 12.91
N PHE A 192 6.59 1.06 12.52
CA PHE A 192 6.84 1.48 11.14
C PHE A 192 8.23 1.06 10.61
N ASN A 193 9.31 1.33 11.35
CA ASN A 193 10.61 0.74 11.04
C ASN A 193 10.61 -0.75 11.38
N LYS A 194 10.90 -1.58 10.37
CA LYS A 194 10.87 -3.04 10.48
C LYS A 194 12.17 -3.65 11.02
N ARG A 195 13.22 -2.86 11.25
CA ARG A 195 14.46 -3.34 11.91
C ARG A 195 14.13 -4.03 13.24
N GLY A 196 14.67 -5.22 13.45
CA GLY A 196 14.46 -6.05 14.64
C GLY A 196 13.14 -6.84 14.64
N GLN A 197 12.37 -6.84 13.55
CA GLN A 197 11.10 -7.58 13.44
C GLN A 197 11.25 -8.86 12.62
N LYS A 198 10.36 -9.83 12.90
CA LYS A 198 10.08 -10.96 12.01
C LYS A 198 8.73 -10.70 11.36
N ILE A 199 8.66 -10.79 10.04
CA ILE A 199 7.47 -10.46 9.26
C ILE A 199 7.14 -11.65 8.38
N THR A 200 5.89 -12.09 8.41
CA THR A 200 5.37 -13.10 7.49
C THR A 200 4.42 -12.44 6.50
N ILE A 201 4.58 -12.79 5.22
CA ILE A 201 3.60 -12.42 4.20
C ILE A 201 2.78 -13.66 3.83
N TRP A 202 1.56 -13.64 4.34
CA TRP A 202 0.48 -14.57 4.07
C TRP A 202 -0.80 -13.81 4.39
N GLN A 203 -1.70 -13.67 3.42
CA GLN A 203 -2.93 -12.94 3.72
C GLN A 203 -3.72 -13.68 4.80
N LYS A 204 -4.37 -12.89 5.65
CA LYS A 204 -5.24 -13.42 6.68
C LYS A 204 -6.33 -12.43 6.95
N ASP A 205 -7.53 -12.91 7.26
CA ASP A 205 -8.51 -12.06 7.91
C ASP A 205 -8.01 -11.77 9.33
N ALA A 206 -7.35 -10.62 9.48
CA ALA A 206 -6.71 -10.24 10.73
C ALA A 206 -7.70 -9.91 11.85
N GLN A 207 -9.00 -9.74 11.52
CA GLN A 207 -10.09 -9.32 12.42
C GLN A 207 -9.74 -8.10 13.30
N SER A 208 -8.76 -7.31 12.87
CA SER A 208 -8.14 -6.22 13.62
C SER A 208 -7.11 -5.50 12.74
N THR A 209 -6.65 -4.35 13.21
CA THR A 209 -5.62 -3.52 12.54
C THR A 209 -4.50 -3.15 13.51
N ASN A 210 -4.08 -4.11 14.34
CA ASN A 210 -3.13 -3.88 15.43
C ASN A 210 -2.10 -5.02 15.62
N SER A 211 -1.92 -5.89 14.62
CA SER A 211 -0.99 -7.02 14.65
C SER A 211 -0.11 -7.12 13.39
N ASP A 212 0.77 -8.12 13.30
CA ASP A 212 1.51 -8.45 12.06
C ASP A 212 0.63 -9.13 11.01
N SER A 213 -0.44 -9.82 11.45
CA SER A 213 -1.47 -10.33 10.55
C SER A 213 -2.10 -9.16 9.80
N SER A 214 -2.27 -9.32 8.50
CA SER A 214 -2.68 -8.22 7.63
C SER A 214 -3.42 -8.73 6.41
N TYR A 215 -4.35 -7.92 5.93
CA TYR A 215 -5.11 -8.18 4.70
C TYR A 215 -4.28 -7.96 3.43
N LYS A 216 -3.21 -7.15 3.51
CA LYS A 216 -2.41 -6.68 2.35
C LYS A 216 -0.91 -6.75 2.62
N GLY A 217 -0.41 -7.89 3.08
CA GLY A 217 1.04 -8.10 3.15
C GLY A 217 1.66 -8.16 1.75
N MET A 218 2.85 -7.60 1.57
CA MET A 218 3.60 -7.68 0.31
C MET A 218 5.06 -7.99 0.59
N PRO A 219 5.70 -8.94 -0.12
CA PRO A 219 7.14 -9.16 0.02
C PRO A 219 7.96 -8.11 -0.75
N TYR A 220 7.71 -6.83 -0.46
CA TYR A 220 8.44 -5.67 -0.96
C TYR A 220 8.85 -4.77 0.20
N PHE A 221 10.12 -4.35 0.23
CA PHE A 221 10.60 -3.40 1.23
C PHE A 221 11.63 -2.45 0.67
N ILE A 222 11.79 -1.31 1.36
CA ILE A 222 12.78 -0.28 1.12
C ILE A 222 13.78 -0.29 2.29
N SER A 223 15.07 -0.29 1.97
CA SER A 223 16.17 -0.09 2.91
C SER A 223 16.68 1.36 2.87
N SER A 224 17.04 1.90 4.04
CA SER A 224 17.71 3.20 4.14
C SER A 224 19.10 3.24 3.49
N ALA A 225 19.72 2.09 3.21
CA ALA A 225 20.98 2.01 2.50
C ALA A 225 20.87 2.44 1.01
N GLY A 226 19.65 2.58 0.48
CA GLY A 226 19.42 3.09 -0.88
C GLY A 226 19.01 2.02 -1.89
N TYR A 227 18.21 1.05 -1.45
CA TYR A 227 17.64 0.04 -2.33
C TYR A 227 16.25 -0.41 -1.87
N ALA A 228 15.53 -1.06 -2.79
CA ALA A 228 14.31 -1.80 -2.51
C ALA A 228 14.44 -3.23 -3.05
N VAL A 229 13.81 -4.18 -2.37
CA VAL A 229 13.75 -5.59 -2.81
C VAL A 229 12.30 -5.99 -2.98
N MET A 230 12.00 -6.70 -4.06
CA MET A 230 10.72 -7.35 -4.34
C MET A 230 10.96 -8.84 -4.53
N LEU A 231 10.53 -9.67 -3.58
CA LEU A 231 10.56 -11.14 -3.72
C LEU A 231 9.43 -11.54 -4.66
N ASN A 232 9.78 -12.18 -5.78
CA ASN A 232 8.90 -12.42 -6.92
C ASN A 232 8.20 -13.78 -6.81
N THR A 233 7.31 -13.92 -5.84
CA THR A 233 6.59 -15.17 -5.53
C THR A 233 5.18 -14.86 -5.06
N TYR A 234 4.24 -15.81 -5.21
CA TYR A 234 2.96 -15.78 -4.48
C TYR A 234 2.97 -16.68 -3.23
N SER A 235 3.99 -17.51 -3.04
CA SER A 235 4.11 -18.42 -1.91
C SER A 235 4.29 -17.64 -0.60
N ARG A 236 4.15 -18.32 0.54
CA ARG A 236 4.41 -17.71 1.85
C ARG A 236 5.87 -17.29 1.94
N THR A 237 6.11 -16.11 2.52
CA THR A 237 7.47 -15.57 2.67
C THR A 237 7.72 -15.11 4.10
N HIS A 238 8.96 -15.27 4.56
CA HIS A 238 9.41 -14.90 5.88
C HIS A 238 10.60 -13.95 5.80
N PHE A 239 10.53 -12.86 6.56
CA PHE A 239 11.57 -11.86 6.65
C PHE A 239 12.04 -11.73 8.09
N ASN A 240 13.34 -11.87 8.31
CA ASN A 240 13.98 -11.64 9.60
C ASN A 240 14.86 -10.40 9.48
N MET A 241 14.32 -9.25 9.88
CA MET A 241 14.95 -7.94 9.64
C MET A 241 15.92 -7.55 10.75
N GLY A 242 16.76 -8.50 11.17
CA GLY A 242 17.71 -8.35 12.26
C GLY A 242 17.18 -8.73 13.65
N ALA A 243 16.06 -9.45 13.73
CA ALA A 243 15.47 -9.91 14.99
C ALA A 243 16.29 -11.03 15.65
N THR A 244 16.93 -11.88 14.85
CA THR A 244 17.79 -12.97 15.35
C THR A 244 19.27 -12.58 15.39
N SER A 245 19.72 -11.70 14.50
CA SER A 245 21.10 -11.23 14.47
C SER A 245 21.15 -9.75 14.08
N GLY A 246 21.84 -8.92 14.86
CA GLY A 246 21.96 -7.49 14.60
C GLY A 246 22.89 -7.11 13.44
N VAL A 247 23.50 -8.10 12.76
CA VAL A 247 24.46 -7.92 11.66
C VAL A 247 23.99 -8.59 10.36
N SER A 248 22.78 -9.14 10.33
CA SER A 248 22.20 -9.75 9.14
C SER A 248 20.69 -9.59 9.07
N TYR A 249 20.15 -9.60 7.86
CA TYR A 249 18.74 -9.85 7.61
C TYR A 249 18.55 -10.99 6.62
N THR A 250 17.47 -11.75 6.76
CA THR A 250 17.17 -12.90 5.90
C THR A 250 15.80 -12.73 5.26
N MET A 251 15.72 -13.04 3.97
CA MET A 251 14.46 -13.24 3.26
C MET A 251 14.36 -14.68 2.77
N GLU A 252 13.23 -15.31 3.03
CA GLU A 252 12.95 -16.73 2.78
C GLU A 252 11.57 -16.87 2.13
N THR A 253 11.45 -17.81 1.21
CA THR A 253 10.20 -18.19 0.54
C THR A 253 10.00 -19.68 0.64
N GLU A 254 8.75 -20.13 0.80
CA GLU A 254 8.34 -21.54 0.72
C GLU A 254 8.30 -22.07 -0.74
N ASP A 255 8.99 -21.41 -1.68
CA ASP A 255 9.29 -21.94 -3.01
C ASP A 255 10.57 -22.78 -3.01
N SER A 256 10.68 -23.71 -3.96
CA SER A 256 11.92 -24.48 -4.17
C SER A 256 13.04 -23.71 -4.88
N TYR A 257 12.83 -22.42 -5.14
CA TYR A 257 13.75 -21.51 -5.80
C TYR A 257 13.67 -20.12 -5.17
N LEU A 258 14.72 -19.31 -5.37
CA LEU A 258 14.73 -17.92 -4.93
C LEU A 258 14.64 -17.02 -6.16
N ASP A 259 13.68 -16.10 -6.19
CA ASP A 259 13.54 -15.12 -7.28
C ASP A 259 13.20 -13.75 -6.71
N TYR A 260 14.06 -12.76 -6.91
CA TYR A 260 13.77 -11.39 -6.49
C TYR A 260 14.34 -10.36 -7.46
N TYR A 261 13.71 -9.20 -7.48
CA TYR A 261 14.25 -7.99 -8.11
C TYR A 261 14.77 -7.05 -7.04
N MET A 262 15.90 -6.40 -7.31
CA MET A 262 16.44 -5.34 -6.48
C MET A 262 16.56 -4.05 -7.29
N ILE A 263 16.02 -2.97 -6.72
CA ILE A 263 16.00 -1.63 -7.30
C ILE A 263 16.98 -0.79 -6.51
N CYS A 264 17.99 -0.22 -7.17
CA CYS A 264 19.06 0.54 -6.54
C CYS A 264 18.86 2.05 -6.78
N ASN A 265 18.58 2.81 -5.71
CA ASN A 265 18.41 4.26 -5.76
C ASN A 265 18.54 4.86 -4.36
N ARG A 266 19.47 5.80 -4.16
CA ARG A 266 19.68 6.44 -2.84
C ARG A 266 18.54 7.35 -2.39
N ASN A 267 17.61 7.69 -3.29
CA ASN A 267 16.46 8.53 -2.98
C ASN A 267 15.20 7.66 -2.75
N TYR A 268 14.56 7.77 -1.58
CA TYR A 268 13.34 6.99 -1.26
C TYR A 268 12.19 7.19 -2.24
N LYS A 269 11.92 8.44 -2.66
CA LYS A 269 10.91 8.72 -3.70
C LYS A 269 11.35 8.13 -5.05
N GLY A 270 12.65 8.13 -5.33
CA GLY A 270 13.26 7.45 -6.46
C GLY A 270 12.97 5.95 -6.47
N LEU A 271 13.16 5.25 -5.35
CA LEU A 271 12.85 3.82 -5.21
C LEU A 271 11.38 3.52 -5.49
N ILE A 272 10.45 4.29 -4.92
CA ILE A 272 9.01 4.10 -5.17
C ILE A 272 8.65 4.41 -6.63
N ARG A 273 9.24 5.46 -7.21
CA ARG A 273 9.02 5.82 -8.63
C ARG A 273 9.52 4.73 -9.56
N ASP A 274 10.70 4.19 -9.30
CA ASP A 274 11.33 3.14 -10.11
C ASP A 274 10.53 1.83 -9.98
N TYR A 275 10.12 1.46 -8.77
CA TYR A 275 9.23 0.31 -8.52
C TYR A 275 7.93 0.43 -9.28
N THR A 276 7.18 1.52 -9.09
CA THR A 276 5.86 1.70 -9.72
C THR A 276 5.95 1.96 -11.22
N ALA A 277 7.04 2.52 -11.73
CA ALA A 277 7.27 2.61 -13.18
C ALA A 277 7.43 1.21 -13.82
N LEU A 278 7.98 0.25 -13.07
CA LEU A 278 8.26 -1.10 -13.53
C LEU A 278 7.04 -2.03 -13.35
N SER A 279 6.41 -1.99 -12.18
CA SER A 279 5.30 -2.87 -11.79
C SER A 279 3.90 -2.26 -12.03
N GLY A 280 3.86 -1.01 -12.48
CA GLY A 280 2.66 -0.25 -12.83
C GLY A 280 2.18 0.72 -11.73
N ARG A 281 1.42 1.73 -12.16
CA ARG A 281 0.91 2.85 -11.33
C ARG A 281 -0.62 2.81 -11.28
N SER A 282 -1.17 3.28 -10.17
CA SER A 282 -2.61 3.52 -10.06
C SER A 282 -3.06 4.55 -11.10
N ASP A 283 -4.17 4.28 -11.77
CA ASP A 283 -4.89 5.31 -12.53
C ASP A 283 -5.40 6.43 -11.59
N MET A 284 -5.63 7.60 -12.17
CA MET A 284 -6.28 8.70 -11.44
C MET A 284 -7.72 8.32 -11.10
N ILE A 285 -8.15 8.65 -9.88
CA ILE A 285 -9.51 8.36 -9.39
C ILE A 285 -10.48 9.53 -9.61
N PRO A 286 -11.81 9.28 -9.59
CA PRO A 286 -12.82 10.34 -9.62
C PRO A 286 -12.67 11.36 -8.48
N ARG A 287 -13.11 12.61 -8.72
CA ARG A 287 -13.04 13.70 -7.73
C ARG A 287 -13.89 13.43 -6.50
N TRP A 288 -15.12 12.95 -6.70
CA TRP A 288 -16.05 12.60 -5.64
C TRP A 288 -15.48 11.54 -4.67
N ALA A 289 -14.50 10.73 -5.09
CA ALA A 289 -13.86 9.75 -4.22
C ALA A 289 -13.09 10.41 -3.05
N PHE A 290 -12.59 11.64 -3.23
CA PHE A 290 -11.97 12.41 -2.15
C PHE A 290 -12.98 13.02 -1.18
N GLY A 291 -14.27 12.90 -1.46
CA GLY A 291 -15.35 13.26 -0.54
C GLY A 291 -15.36 12.42 0.73
N PHE A 292 -16.37 12.67 1.56
CA PHE A 292 -16.67 11.81 2.69
C PHE A 292 -17.65 10.71 2.27
N TRP A 293 -17.38 9.48 2.72
CA TRP A 293 -18.20 8.32 2.41
C TRP A 293 -18.96 7.90 3.67
N MET A 294 -20.28 7.94 3.61
CA MET A 294 -21.14 7.45 4.67
C MET A 294 -21.42 5.97 4.46
N SER A 295 -21.04 5.16 5.45
CA SER A 295 -21.23 3.72 5.44
C SER A 295 -21.51 3.19 6.84
N LYS A 296 -22.16 2.04 6.85
CA LYS A 296 -22.19 1.05 7.93
C LYS A 296 -22.38 -0.32 7.30
N MET A 297 -22.41 -1.39 8.09
CA MET A 297 -22.55 -2.76 7.55
C MET A 297 -23.71 -2.85 6.54
N SER A 298 -24.90 -2.33 6.82
CA SER A 298 -25.83 -2.05 5.71
C SER A 298 -26.92 -1.08 6.09
N TYR A 299 -27.32 -0.24 5.13
CA TYR A 299 -28.70 0.25 5.04
C TYR A 299 -29.52 -0.82 4.32
N MET A 300 -30.62 -1.27 4.92
CA MET A 300 -31.23 -2.56 4.60
C MET A 300 -32.20 -2.52 3.41
N ASN A 301 -32.64 -1.34 3.00
CA ASN A 301 -33.61 -1.14 1.91
C ASN A 301 -33.51 0.29 1.34
N ARG A 302 -34.19 0.52 0.22
CA ARG A 302 -34.21 1.82 -0.49
C ARG A 302 -34.69 2.98 0.40
N ALA A 303 -35.74 2.78 1.21
CA ALA A 303 -36.28 3.83 2.06
C ALA A 303 -35.28 4.28 3.14
N GLU A 304 -34.51 3.35 3.70
CA GLU A 304 -33.44 3.68 4.66
C GLU A 304 -32.32 4.48 3.97
N VAL A 305 -31.92 4.09 2.76
CA VAL A 305 -30.92 4.82 1.96
C VAL A 305 -31.36 6.27 1.68
N GLU A 306 -32.60 6.45 1.22
CA GLU A 306 -33.16 7.78 0.93
C GLU A 306 -33.27 8.63 2.21
N ASN A 307 -33.71 8.05 3.33
CA ASN A 307 -33.78 8.73 4.62
C ASN A 307 -32.39 9.14 5.17
N ILE A 308 -31.34 8.32 4.94
CA ILE A 308 -29.97 8.68 5.33
C ILE A 308 -29.47 9.86 4.50
N ALA A 309 -29.75 9.89 3.20
CA ALA A 309 -29.45 11.04 2.36
C ALA A 309 -30.12 12.33 2.90
N ASP A 310 -31.39 12.24 3.32
CA ASP A 310 -32.11 13.38 3.92
C ASP A 310 -31.51 13.82 5.26
N LYS A 311 -31.10 12.87 6.10
CA LYS A 311 -30.43 13.19 7.38
C LYS A 311 -29.09 13.89 7.16
N MET A 312 -28.27 13.44 6.22
CA MET A 312 -26.98 14.08 5.92
C MET A 312 -27.16 15.51 5.43
N GLU A 313 -28.13 15.74 4.54
CA GLU A 313 -28.48 17.08 4.05
C GLU A 313 -28.95 17.99 5.19
N LYS A 314 -29.87 17.50 6.03
CA LYS A 314 -30.37 18.24 7.21
C LYS A 314 -29.26 18.54 8.22
N PHE A 315 -28.31 17.63 8.38
CA PHE A 315 -27.15 17.79 9.27
C PHE A 315 -26.14 18.81 8.73
N GLY A 316 -26.19 19.14 7.43
CA GLY A 316 -25.33 20.15 6.80
C GLY A 316 -23.90 19.68 6.51
N MET A 317 -23.65 18.37 6.54
CA MET A 317 -22.34 17.82 6.20
C MET A 317 -22.12 17.78 4.70
N SER A 318 -20.86 17.91 4.30
CA SER A 318 -20.44 17.61 2.94
C SER A 318 -20.19 16.09 2.82
N VAL A 319 -20.81 15.44 1.84
CA VAL A 319 -20.76 13.98 1.62
C VAL A 319 -20.93 13.64 0.14
N ASP A 320 -20.24 12.62 -0.36
CA ASP A 320 -20.28 12.26 -1.78
C ASP A 320 -20.67 10.80 -2.02
N VAL A 321 -20.58 9.93 -1.02
CA VAL A 321 -20.80 8.49 -1.21
C VAL A 321 -21.71 7.92 -0.12
N ILE A 322 -22.70 7.13 -0.52
CA ILE A 322 -23.44 6.23 0.36
C ILE A 322 -23.05 4.79 0.01
N HIS A 323 -22.88 3.97 1.03
CA HIS A 323 -22.52 2.56 0.88
C HIS A 323 -23.60 1.60 1.37
N ILE A 324 -23.69 0.42 0.73
CA ILE A 324 -24.59 -0.67 1.11
C ILE A 324 -23.84 -2.01 1.04
N ASP A 325 -23.67 -2.75 2.16
CA ASP A 325 -23.15 -4.12 2.05
C ASP A 325 -24.23 -5.12 1.60
N GLY A 326 -25.37 -5.09 2.28
CA GLY A 326 -26.43 -6.10 2.14
C GLY A 326 -27.38 -5.86 0.97
N TRP A 327 -26.93 -5.64 -0.26
CA TRP A 327 -27.82 -5.35 -1.40
C TRP A 327 -28.19 -6.56 -2.27
N LEU A 328 -27.47 -7.67 -2.13
CA LEU A 328 -27.64 -8.88 -2.93
C LEU A 328 -28.95 -9.63 -2.62
N ASP A 329 -29.62 -10.15 -3.64
CA ASP A 329 -30.87 -10.94 -3.52
C ASP A 329 -30.70 -12.27 -2.78
N ASN A 330 -29.49 -12.84 -2.82
CA ASN A 330 -29.15 -14.07 -2.09
C ASN A 330 -28.86 -13.83 -0.58
N MET A 331 -28.99 -12.57 -0.10
CA MET A 331 -28.82 -12.18 1.30
C MET A 331 -30.13 -11.71 1.97
N GLY A 332 -31.25 -11.68 1.23
CA GLY A 332 -32.55 -11.12 1.66
C GLY A 332 -33.52 -12.07 2.35
N GLY A 333 -33.13 -13.32 2.58
CA GLY A 333 -33.93 -14.34 3.27
C GLY A 333 -34.94 -15.11 2.44
N GLU A 334 -35.19 -14.73 1.19
CA GLU A 334 -35.84 -15.56 0.19
C GLU A 334 -34.83 -16.27 -0.71
N GLU A 335 -35.29 -17.23 -1.52
CA GLU A 335 -34.41 -17.89 -2.48
C GLU A 335 -34.15 -16.92 -3.65
N GLY A 336 -32.96 -16.29 -3.63
CA GLY A 336 -32.54 -15.36 -4.68
C GLY A 336 -32.49 -16.00 -6.07
N SER A 337 -32.19 -15.19 -7.08
CA SER A 337 -32.24 -15.58 -8.50
C SER A 337 -31.28 -16.71 -8.87
N GLY A 338 -30.30 -17.05 -8.02
CA GLY A 338 -29.23 -18.00 -8.32
C GLY A 338 -28.15 -17.40 -9.22
N GLU A 339 -28.13 -16.08 -9.36
CA GLU A 339 -27.20 -15.31 -10.18
C GLU A 339 -26.27 -14.43 -9.35
N LEU A 340 -25.09 -14.14 -9.90
CA LEU A 340 -24.11 -13.26 -9.25
C LEU A 340 -24.50 -11.79 -9.38
N LEU A 341 -24.29 -11.03 -8.32
CA LEU A 341 -24.39 -9.56 -8.29
C LEU A 341 -25.75 -9.00 -8.72
N ASN A 342 -26.84 -9.71 -8.41
CA ASN A 342 -28.20 -9.21 -8.62
C ASN A 342 -28.72 -8.46 -7.39
N PHE A 343 -29.45 -7.37 -7.65
CA PHE A 343 -30.12 -6.60 -6.62
C PHE A 343 -31.28 -7.38 -6.01
N ASP A 344 -31.43 -7.28 -4.70
CA ASP A 344 -32.67 -7.63 -4.03
C ASP A 344 -33.74 -6.56 -4.32
N GLU A 345 -34.46 -6.71 -5.43
CA GLU A 345 -35.50 -5.74 -5.83
C GLU A 345 -36.68 -5.67 -4.86
N LYS A 346 -36.83 -6.60 -3.91
CA LYS A 346 -37.85 -6.48 -2.87
C LYS A 346 -37.47 -5.44 -1.82
N ARG A 347 -36.19 -5.37 -1.48
CA ARG A 347 -35.64 -4.38 -0.53
C ARG A 347 -35.23 -3.09 -1.23
N PHE A 348 -34.80 -3.18 -2.48
CA PHE A 348 -34.36 -2.07 -3.31
C PHE A 348 -35.15 -2.02 -4.63
N PRO A 349 -36.46 -1.72 -4.57
CA PRO A 349 -37.27 -1.64 -5.78
C PRO A 349 -36.76 -0.54 -6.70
N GLU A 350 -36.75 -0.82 -8.01
CA GLU A 350 -36.29 0.08 -9.08
C GLU A 350 -34.88 0.66 -8.78
N PRO A 351 -33.85 -0.21 -8.66
CA PRO A 351 -32.53 0.21 -8.20
C PRO A 351 -31.87 1.25 -9.11
N GLU A 352 -32.14 1.22 -10.42
CA GLU A 352 -31.65 2.24 -11.37
C GLU A 352 -32.22 3.64 -11.05
N GLU A 353 -33.51 3.73 -10.72
CA GLU A 353 -34.13 5.01 -10.35
C GLU A 353 -33.55 5.52 -9.02
N MET A 354 -33.36 4.64 -8.04
CA MET A 354 -32.72 4.98 -6.76
C MET A 354 -31.31 5.55 -6.99
N ILE A 355 -30.50 4.89 -7.82
CA ILE A 355 -29.14 5.35 -8.16
C ILE A 355 -29.18 6.71 -8.87
N GLN A 356 -30.09 6.90 -9.82
CA GLN A 356 -30.24 8.17 -10.53
C GLN A 356 -30.65 9.30 -9.58
N LYS A 357 -31.58 9.07 -8.65
CA LYS A 357 -31.99 10.05 -7.62
C LYS A 357 -30.82 10.42 -6.70
N LEU A 358 -30.02 9.45 -6.26
CA LEU A 358 -28.81 9.72 -5.50
C LEU A 358 -27.83 10.60 -6.30
N ARG A 359 -27.58 10.27 -7.58
CA ARG A 359 -26.69 11.06 -8.44
C ARG A 359 -27.18 12.49 -8.65
N GLN A 360 -28.50 12.71 -8.80
CA GLN A 360 -29.09 14.05 -8.90
C GLN A 360 -28.86 14.91 -7.64
N ARG A 361 -28.68 14.25 -6.48
CA ARG A 361 -28.32 14.88 -5.20
C ARG A 361 -26.80 14.96 -4.99
N GLY A 362 -25.97 14.63 -5.99
CA GLY A 362 -24.52 14.62 -5.85
C GLY A 362 -23.94 13.43 -5.09
N LEU A 363 -24.72 12.36 -4.88
CA LEU A 363 -24.30 11.15 -4.18
C LEU A 363 -24.00 10.00 -5.15
N HIS A 364 -22.88 9.33 -4.91
CA HIS A 364 -22.49 8.11 -5.59
C HIS A 364 -22.78 6.88 -4.73
N LEU A 365 -23.21 5.79 -5.37
CA LEU A 365 -23.50 4.54 -4.68
C LEU A 365 -22.27 3.62 -4.68
N SER A 366 -21.90 3.13 -3.49
CA SER A 366 -20.90 2.11 -3.27
C SER A 366 -21.55 0.79 -2.87
N LEU A 367 -21.21 -0.31 -3.53
CA LEU A 367 -21.81 -1.63 -3.30
C LEU A 367 -20.76 -2.66 -2.89
N TRP A 368 -21.03 -3.42 -1.85
CA TRP A 368 -20.17 -4.51 -1.41
C TRP A 368 -20.25 -5.75 -2.27
N MET A 369 -19.16 -6.50 -2.31
CA MET A 369 -19.16 -7.88 -2.72
C MET A 369 -18.02 -8.64 -2.05
N PHE A 370 -18.13 -9.96 -2.13
CA PHE A 370 -17.14 -10.91 -1.65
C PHE A 370 -16.98 -12.04 -2.70
N PRO A 371 -15.83 -12.72 -2.75
CA PRO A 371 -15.48 -13.68 -3.81
C PRO A 371 -15.98 -15.10 -3.52
N TYR A 372 -16.97 -15.24 -2.64
CA TYR A 372 -17.44 -16.53 -2.15
C TYR A 372 -18.91 -16.75 -2.46
N VAL A 373 -19.31 -18.01 -2.48
CA VAL A 373 -20.71 -18.44 -2.52
C VAL A 373 -21.03 -19.26 -1.29
N LEU A 374 -22.21 -19.04 -0.75
CA LEU A 374 -22.71 -19.74 0.43
C LEU A 374 -23.44 -21.02 -0.03
N PRO A 375 -23.11 -22.21 0.50
CA PRO A 375 -23.83 -23.46 0.20
C PRO A 375 -25.18 -23.55 0.94
N PHE A 376 -25.49 -22.56 1.75
CA PHE A 376 -26.73 -22.40 2.52
C PHE A 376 -27.37 -21.03 2.21
N ARG A 377 -28.52 -20.75 2.82
CA ARG A 377 -29.24 -19.48 2.63
C ARG A 377 -28.99 -18.54 3.79
N MET A 378 -28.80 -17.26 3.51
CA MET A 378 -28.74 -16.21 4.54
C MET A 378 -30.10 -15.57 4.73
N MET A 379 -30.57 -15.52 5.98
CA MET A 379 -31.71 -14.70 6.43
C MET A 379 -31.20 -13.64 7.39
N GLY A 380 -30.83 -12.46 6.87
CA GLY A 380 -30.08 -11.48 7.64
C GLY A 380 -28.72 -12.07 8.06
N GLU A 381 -28.43 -12.10 9.36
CA GLU A 381 -27.19 -12.69 9.90
C GLU A 381 -27.29 -14.20 10.19
N LYS A 382 -28.44 -14.85 9.91
CA LYS A 382 -28.65 -16.27 10.23
C LYS A 382 -28.49 -17.17 9.02
N ALA A 383 -27.68 -18.22 9.14
CA ALA A 383 -27.65 -19.31 8.16
C ALA A 383 -28.84 -20.25 8.34
N VAL A 384 -29.60 -20.45 7.28
CA VAL A 384 -30.71 -21.41 7.23
C VAL A 384 -30.28 -22.60 6.37
N PRO A 385 -30.34 -23.84 6.91
CA PRO A 385 -30.02 -25.05 6.14
C PRO A 385 -30.90 -25.18 4.89
N GLY A 386 -30.27 -25.45 3.75
CA GLY A 386 -30.94 -25.62 2.45
C GLY A 386 -29.98 -25.27 1.32
N ASN A 387 -29.98 -26.03 0.22
CA ASN A 387 -28.99 -25.84 -0.85
C ASN A 387 -29.23 -24.49 -1.57
N SER A 388 -28.19 -23.68 -1.68
CA SER A 388 -28.22 -22.40 -2.39
C SER A 388 -28.25 -22.62 -3.91
N LYS A 389 -29.23 -22.01 -4.60
CA LYS A 389 -29.29 -22.05 -6.08
C LYS A 389 -28.02 -21.50 -6.71
N LEU A 390 -27.49 -20.41 -6.16
CA LEU A 390 -26.26 -19.81 -6.64
C LEU A 390 -25.08 -20.78 -6.51
N TYR A 391 -24.95 -21.44 -5.36
CA TYR A 391 -23.92 -22.46 -5.16
C TYR A 391 -24.02 -23.59 -6.19
N GLN A 392 -25.23 -24.14 -6.39
CA GLN A 392 -25.46 -25.19 -7.38
C GLN A 392 -25.08 -24.74 -8.80
N ASN A 393 -25.50 -23.55 -9.20
CA ASN A 393 -25.21 -23.00 -10.53
C ASN A 393 -23.71 -22.81 -10.74
N MET A 394 -22.99 -22.25 -9.76
CA MET A 394 -21.54 -22.06 -9.87
C MET A 394 -20.79 -23.39 -9.86
N ALA A 395 -21.21 -24.36 -9.04
CA ALA A 395 -20.63 -25.70 -9.00
C ALA A 395 -20.82 -26.45 -10.34
N GLN A 396 -22.02 -26.43 -10.90
CA GLN A 396 -22.33 -27.10 -12.18
C GLN A 396 -21.53 -26.54 -13.36
N ARG A 397 -21.18 -25.25 -13.31
CA ARG A 397 -20.35 -24.58 -14.33
C ARG A 397 -18.85 -24.74 -14.10
N GLY A 398 -18.43 -25.38 -13.01
CA GLY A 398 -17.01 -25.54 -12.68
C GLY A 398 -16.33 -24.23 -12.29
N PHE A 399 -17.08 -23.29 -11.72
CA PHE A 399 -16.59 -21.94 -11.36
C PHE A 399 -16.05 -21.87 -9.94
N LEU A 400 -16.08 -22.96 -9.19
CA LEU A 400 -15.64 -23.00 -7.80
C LEU A 400 -14.26 -23.65 -7.70
N VAL A 401 -13.42 -23.09 -6.83
CA VAL A 401 -12.16 -23.70 -6.40
C VAL A 401 -12.44 -25.07 -5.83
N LYS A 402 -11.57 -26.04 -6.11
CA LYS A 402 -11.79 -27.46 -5.78
C LYS A 402 -10.86 -27.94 -4.68
N ASN A 403 -11.22 -29.06 -4.05
CA ASN A 403 -10.32 -29.86 -3.25
C ASN A 403 -9.55 -30.87 -4.12
N GLN A 404 -8.65 -31.63 -3.50
CA GLN A 404 -7.88 -32.67 -4.19
C GLN A 404 -8.73 -33.82 -4.77
N ALA A 405 -9.96 -34.01 -4.29
CA ALA A 405 -10.91 -34.97 -4.84
C ALA A 405 -11.67 -34.45 -6.07
N GLY A 406 -11.49 -33.17 -6.44
CA GLY A 406 -12.13 -32.53 -7.60
C GLY A 406 -13.52 -31.96 -7.32
N GLU A 407 -13.96 -31.94 -6.06
CA GLU A 407 -15.23 -31.37 -5.61
C GLU A 407 -15.04 -29.90 -5.19
N PRO A 408 -16.08 -29.04 -5.22
CA PRO A 408 -15.97 -27.69 -4.68
C PRO A 408 -15.43 -27.69 -3.24
N TYR A 409 -14.39 -26.89 -2.99
CA TYR A 409 -13.79 -26.79 -1.68
C TYR A 409 -14.67 -25.96 -0.76
N LEU A 410 -15.16 -26.57 0.34
CA LEU A 410 -15.86 -25.88 1.42
C LEU A 410 -14.92 -25.60 2.58
N PHE A 411 -14.77 -24.34 2.98
CA PHE A 411 -13.88 -23.92 4.06
C PHE A 411 -14.51 -22.82 4.93
N ALA A 412 -14.09 -22.72 6.19
CA ALA A 412 -14.55 -21.70 7.12
C ALA A 412 -13.81 -20.37 6.90
N LEU A 413 -14.47 -19.24 7.21
CA LEU A 413 -13.86 -17.92 7.20
C LEU A 413 -13.38 -17.53 8.60
N GLY A 414 -12.15 -17.02 8.70
CA GLY A 414 -11.54 -16.56 9.94
C GLY A 414 -11.22 -17.67 10.95
N GLU A 415 -10.92 -17.30 12.20
CA GLU A 415 -10.43 -18.23 13.24
C GLU A 415 -11.52 -19.06 13.97
N GLY A 416 -12.78 -19.04 13.50
CA GLY A 416 -13.90 -19.68 14.21
C GLY A 416 -14.60 -20.83 13.45
N ASP A 417 -15.49 -21.53 14.16
CA ASP A 417 -16.44 -22.52 13.61
C ASP A 417 -17.57 -21.85 12.78
N GLY A 418 -17.20 -20.88 11.95
CA GLY A 418 -18.10 -20.11 11.12
C GLY A 418 -18.75 -20.94 10.01
N PHE A 419 -19.57 -20.27 9.21
CA PHE A 419 -20.19 -20.92 8.07
C PHE A 419 -19.16 -21.27 7.00
N HIS A 420 -19.31 -22.44 6.38
CA HIS A 420 -18.45 -22.86 5.29
C HIS A 420 -18.87 -22.20 3.98
N VAL A 421 -17.90 -21.76 3.18
CA VAL A 421 -18.10 -21.11 1.88
C VAL A 421 -17.33 -21.84 0.79
N ALA A 422 -17.70 -21.62 -0.48
CA ALA A 422 -16.87 -21.99 -1.62
C ALA A 422 -16.38 -20.75 -2.37
N ALA A 423 -15.11 -20.75 -2.79
CA ALA A 423 -14.52 -19.63 -3.51
C ALA A 423 -14.78 -19.69 -5.01
N LEU A 424 -15.09 -18.53 -5.60
CA LEU A 424 -15.14 -18.32 -7.04
C LEU A 424 -13.72 -18.35 -7.61
N ASP A 425 -13.45 -19.22 -8.57
CA ASP A 425 -12.13 -19.43 -9.14
C ASP A 425 -11.73 -18.38 -10.19
N PHE A 426 -11.06 -17.31 -9.77
CA PHE A 426 -10.56 -16.26 -10.66
C PHE A 426 -9.40 -16.68 -11.58
N THR A 427 -8.93 -17.94 -11.52
CA THR A 427 -8.01 -18.50 -12.52
C THR A 427 -8.76 -19.09 -13.72
N ASN A 428 -10.07 -19.32 -13.59
CA ASN A 428 -10.93 -19.79 -14.67
C ASN A 428 -11.34 -18.62 -15.59
N PRO A 429 -10.93 -18.61 -16.87
CA PRO A 429 -11.23 -17.50 -17.79
C PRO A 429 -12.72 -17.35 -18.08
N GLU A 430 -13.52 -18.42 -18.04
CA GLU A 430 -14.97 -18.35 -18.24
C GLU A 430 -15.67 -17.64 -17.06
N LEU A 431 -15.26 -17.95 -15.82
CA LEU A 431 -15.75 -17.24 -14.64
C LEU A 431 -15.33 -15.77 -14.65
N VAL A 432 -14.09 -15.46 -15.03
CA VAL A 432 -13.62 -14.08 -15.15
C VAL A 432 -14.52 -13.30 -16.11
N GLN A 433 -14.76 -13.81 -17.32
CA GLN A 433 -15.64 -13.15 -18.29
C GLN A 433 -17.07 -13.02 -17.76
N TYR A 434 -17.61 -14.06 -17.13
CA TYR A 434 -18.93 -14.05 -16.52
C TYR A 434 -19.05 -12.94 -15.47
N MET A 435 -18.09 -12.83 -14.54
CA MET A 435 -18.06 -11.80 -13.51
C MET A 435 -17.96 -10.40 -14.12
N LYS A 436 -17.07 -10.21 -15.11
CA LYS A 436 -16.89 -8.91 -15.79
C LYS A 436 -18.20 -8.38 -16.36
N GLU A 437 -19.02 -9.22 -16.99
CA GLU A 437 -20.33 -8.82 -17.53
C GLU A 437 -21.28 -8.29 -16.45
N ARG A 438 -21.31 -8.92 -15.27
CA ARG A 438 -22.18 -8.50 -14.16
C ARG A 438 -21.71 -7.19 -13.53
N VAL A 439 -20.39 -7.02 -13.36
CA VAL A 439 -19.81 -5.76 -12.88
C VAL A 439 -20.08 -4.62 -13.86
N LYS A 440 -19.90 -4.85 -15.18
CA LYS A 440 -20.22 -3.85 -16.21
C LYS A 440 -21.68 -3.43 -16.19
N ARG A 441 -22.62 -4.37 -15.96
CA ARG A 441 -24.05 -4.05 -15.78
C ARG A 441 -24.25 -3.07 -14.63
N LEU A 442 -23.68 -3.34 -13.45
CA LEU A 442 -23.80 -2.43 -12.29
C LEU A 442 -23.24 -1.03 -12.58
N MET A 443 -22.06 -0.96 -13.23
CA MET A 443 -21.48 0.34 -13.60
C MET A 443 -22.40 1.11 -14.56
N LYS A 444 -23.00 0.42 -15.54
CA LYS A 444 -23.95 1.02 -16.52
C LYS A 444 -25.26 1.48 -15.87
N MET A 445 -25.69 0.85 -14.78
CA MET A 445 -26.81 1.34 -13.95
C MET A 445 -26.46 2.65 -13.19
N GLY A 446 -25.18 3.03 -13.11
CA GLY A 446 -24.71 4.24 -12.45
C GLY A 446 -24.04 4.03 -11.10
N VAL A 447 -23.79 2.78 -10.69
CA VAL A 447 -23.00 2.48 -9.47
C VAL A 447 -21.63 3.15 -9.57
N GLY A 448 -21.19 3.79 -8.48
CA GLY A 448 -19.94 4.55 -8.45
C GLY A 448 -18.71 3.67 -8.24
N VAL A 449 -18.79 2.73 -7.31
CA VAL A 449 -17.65 1.89 -6.87
C VAL A 449 -18.13 0.56 -6.29
N ILE A 450 -17.29 -0.47 -6.45
CA ILE A 450 -17.48 -1.78 -5.82
C ILE A 450 -16.48 -1.92 -4.66
N LYS A 451 -16.97 -2.28 -3.48
CA LYS A 451 -16.17 -2.69 -2.32
C LYS A 451 -15.88 -4.20 -2.42
N THR A 452 -14.64 -4.57 -2.68
CA THR A 452 -14.20 -5.97 -2.72
C THR A 452 -13.66 -6.38 -1.36
N ASP A 453 -14.50 -7.12 -0.63
CA ASP A 453 -14.25 -7.60 0.72
C ASP A 453 -13.80 -9.08 0.72
N PHE A 454 -13.19 -9.53 1.82
CA PHE A 454 -12.62 -10.87 1.97
C PHE A 454 -11.49 -11.20 0.97
N SER A 455 -11.27 -12.51 0.70
CA SER A 455 -10.25 -13.16 -0.15
C SER A 455 -8.99 -13.72 0.53
N GLU A 456 -8.90 -13.71 1.86
CA GLU A 456 -7.66 -14.04 2.59
C GLU A 456 -7.56 -15.47 3.14
N GLU A 457 -8.57 -16.34 2.96
CA GLU A 457 -8.68 -17.60 3.72
C GLU A 457 -8.65 -18.86 2.83
N ILE A 458 -8.04 -18.78 1.65
CA ILE A 458 -7.94 -19.94 0.74
C ILE A 458 -7.09 -21.05 1.40
N PRO A 459 -7.61 -22.29 1.55
CA PRO A 459 -6.84 -23.42 2.11
C PRO A 459 -5.64 -23.79 1.24
N GLU A 460 -4.53 -24.20 1.87
CA GLU A 460 -3.26 -24.51 1.19
C GLU A 460 -3.37 -25.67 0.18
N ASP A 461 -4.23 -26.65 0.41
CA ASP A 461 -4.44 -27.83 -0.42
C ASP A 461 -5.59 -27.66 -1.43
N ALA A 462 -6.15 -26.45 -1.54
CA ALA A 462 -7.09 -26.09 -2.59
C ALA A 462 -6.45 -26.28 -3.98
N VAL A 463 -7.28 -26.54 -4.99
CA VAL A 463 -6.87 -26.76 -6.38
C VAL A 463 -7.67 -25.81 -7.27
N PHE A 464 -6.94 -24.93 -7.96
CA PHE A 464 -7.49 -23.94 -8.89
C PHE A 464 -7.63 -24.53 -10.30
N TRP A 465 -8.43 -23.88 -11.13
CA TRP A 465 -8.71 -24.24 -12.52
C TRP A 465 -7.43 -24.33 -13.36
N ASP A 466 -6.47 -23.44 -13.11
CA ASP A 466 -5.18 -23.46 -13.79
C ASP A 466 -4.22 -24.57 -13.29
N GLY A 467 -4.63 -25.37 -12.30
CA GLY A 467 -3.85 -26.47 -11.72
C GLY A 467 -2.92 -26.07 -10.58
N THR A 468 -2.84 -24.79 -10.21
CA THR A 468 -2.11 -24.38 -9.00
C THR A 468 -2.82 -24.82 -7.73
N THR A 469 -2.04 -25.00 -6.67
CA THR A 469 -2.52 -25.29 -5.33
C THR A 469 -2.77 -24.02 -4.52
N GLY A 470 -3.44 -24.14 -3.38
CA GLY A 470 -3.58 -23.05 -2.41
C GLY A 470 -2.25 -22.48 -1.94
N LYS A 471 -1.20 -23.29 -1.78
CA LYS A 471 0.15 -22.82 -1.47
C LYS A 471 0.67 -21.80 -2.48
N GLU A 472 0.41 -22.04 -3.76
CA GLU A 472 0.86 -21.18 -4.86
C GLU A 472 -0.09 -20.01 -5.10
N SER A 473 -1.40 -20.17 -4.83
CA SER A 473 -2.42 -19.22 -5.25
C SER A 473 -3.13 -18.46 -4.13
N HIS A 474 -2.87 -18.74 -2.85
CA HIS A 474 -3.50 -18.04 -1.73
C HIS A 474 -3.27 -16.53 -1.79
N ASN A 475 -2.02 -16.07 -1.92
CA ASN A 475 -1.73 -14.63 -2.06
C ASN A 475 -2.05 -14.09 -3.47
N LYS A 476 -2.17 -14.96 -4.47
CA LYS A 476 -2.55 -14.60 -5.85
C LYS A 476 -4.05 -14.29 -5.96
N PHE A 477 -4.86 -15.01 -5.21
CA PHE A 477 -6.32 -14.91 -5.22
C PHE A 477 -6.86 -13.48 -4.99
N PRO A 478 -6.47 -12.75 -3.92
CA PRO A 478 -6.92 -11.37 -3.71
C PRO A 478 -6.57 -10.45 -4.88
N LEU A 479 -5.38 -10.63 -5.49
CA LEU A 479 -4.95 -9.84 -6.64
C LEU A 479 -5.82 -10.09 -7.87
N LEU A 480 -6.08 -11.35 -8.22
CA LEU A 480 -6.91 -11.71 -9.37
C LEU A 480 -8.36 -11.26 -9.22
N TYR A 481 -8.88 -11.36 -7.99
CA TYR A 481 -10.20 -10.87 -7.64
C TYR A 481 -10.29 -9.36 -7.87
N ALA A 482 -9.44 -8.57 -7.21
CA ALA A 482 -9.42 -7.12 -7.34
C ALA A 482 -9.22 -6.67 -8.79
N LYS A 483 -8.28 -7.30 -9.51
CA LYS A 483 -8.00 -7.06 -10.93
C LYS A 483 -9.26 -7.25 -11.78
N THR A 484 -9.97 -8.36 -11.61
CA THR A 484 -11.15 -8.69 -12.41
C THR A 484 -12.24 -7.64 -12.26
N ILE A 485 -12.50 -7.21 -11.02
CA ILE A 485 -13.54 -6.22 -10.71
C ILE A 485 -13.14 -4.82 -11.18
N TYR A 486 -11.89 -4.41 -10.95
CA TYR A 486 -11.41 -3.12 -11.41
C TYR A 486 -11.40 -3.02 -12.94
N GLU A 487 -10.87 -4.00 -13.66
CA GLU A 487 -10.80 -3.95 -15.13
C GLU A 487 -12.19 -3.88 -15.77
N ALA A 488 -13.18 -4.64 -15.25
CA ALA A 488 -14.56 -4.53 -15.72
C ALA A 488 -15.16 -3.16 -15.43
N SER A 489 -14.86 -2.61 -14.25
CA SER A 489 -15.35 -1.29 -13.84
C SER A 489 -14.75 -0.19 -14.72
N ALA A 490 -13.44 -0.22 -14.93
CA ALA A 490 -12.70 0.70 -15.80
C ALA A 490 -13.16 0.63 -17.25
N GLU A 491 -13.43 -0.56 -17.78
CA GLU A 491 -13.96 -0.71 -19.14
C GLU A 491 -15.34 -0.03 -19.28
N ALA A 492 -16.29 -0.33 -18.40
CA ALA A 492 -17.62 0.28 -18.45
C ALA A 492 -17.58 1.80 -18.18
N LYS A 493 -16.79 2.26 -17.20
CA LYS A 493 -16.68 3.68 -16.86
C LYS A 493 -16.06 4.49 -17.99
N ARG A 494 -15.06 3.94 -18.69
CA ARG A 494 -14.46 4.58 -19.87
C ARG A 494 -15.47 4.76 -21.01
N GLU A 495 -16.37 3.81 -21.25
CA GLU A 495 -17.48 3.98 -22.22
C GLU A 495 -18.41 5.15 -21.84
N MET A 496 -18.49 5.47 -20.54
CA MET A 496 -19.31 6.56 -19.99
C MET A 496 -18.53 7.88 -19.85
N GLY A 497 -17.24 7.92 -20.17
CA GLY A 497 -16.38 9.09 -19.94
C GLY A 497 -16.06 9.35 -18.47
N GLU A 498 -16.21 8.34 -17.60
CA GLU A 498 -15.96 8.41 -16.16
C GLU A 498 -14.65 7.69 -15.79
N LYS A 499 -14.04 8.08 -14.67
CA LYS A 499 -12.93 7.34 -14.06
C LYS A 499 -13.49 6.20 -13.19
N ALA A 500 -12.76 5.09 -13.10
CA ALA A 500 -13.11 4.00 -12.19
C ALA A 500 -12.28 4.05 -10.92
N LEU A 501 -12.81 3.47 -9.84
CA LEU A 501 -12.03 3.08 -8.68
C LEU A 501 -12.56 1.75 -8.12
N LEU A 502 -11.71 1.08 -7.35
CA LEU A 502 -12.12 -0.02 -6.48
C LEU A 502 -12.32 0.53 -5.06
N TRP A 503 -12.80 -0.28 -4.14
CA TRP A 503 -12.53 -0.09 -2.72
C TRP A 503 -12.14 -1.47 -2.20
N GLY A 504 -10.83 -1.74 -2.01
CA GLY A 504 -10.31 -3.10 -1.78
C GLY A 504 -9.79 -3.40 -0.36
N ARG A 505 -10.14 -4.58 0.20
CA ARG A 505 -9.67 -5.04 1.52
C ARG A 505 -8.35 -5.76 1.43
N SER A 506 -8.26 -6.75 0.54
CA SER A 506 -7.08 -7.57 0.42
C SER A 506 -6.34 -7.23 -0.87
N GLY A 507 -5.06 -7.54 -0.88
CA GLY A 507 -4.18 -7.25 -1.99
C GLY A 507 -2.81 -7.86 -1.78
N TYR A 508 -2.02 -7.91 -2.84
CA TYR A 508 -0.66 -8.44 -2.83
C TYR A 508 0.22 -7.57 -3.72
N LEU A 509 1.46 -8.01 -4.02
CA LEU A 509 2.26 -7.36 -5.04
C LEU A 509 1.44 -7.15 -6.33
N GLY A 510 1.49 -5.93 -6.88
CA GLY A 510 0.69 -5.53 -8.04
C GLY A 510 -0.62 -4.83 -7.70
N SER A 511 -1.08 -4.86 -6.45
CA SER A 511 -2.31 -4.17 -6.05
C SER A 511 -2.23 -2.64 -6.15
N GLN A 512 -1.03 -2.05 -6.27
CA GLN A 512 -0.89 -0.62 -6.57
C GLN A 512 -1.43 -0.20 -7.94
N ASN A 513 -1.75 -1.16 -8.82
CA ASN A 513 -2.41 -0.88 -10.11
C ASN A 513 -3.92 -0.66 -9.97
N TYR A 514 -4.52 -1.00 -8.82
CA TYR A 514 -5.95 -0.98 -8.60
C TYR A 514 -6.27 0.06 -7.51
N PRO A 515 -6.70 1.27 -7.90
CA PRO A 515 -6.78 2.38 -6.98
C PRO A 515 -7.90 2.18 -5.94
N ALA A 516 -7.58 2.66 -4.74
CA ALA A 516 -8.39 2.77 -3.54
C ALA A 516 -8.55 1.47 -2.71
N ASN A 517 -8.03 1.53 -1.48
CA ASN A 517 -7.91 0.42 -0.53
C ASN A 517 -8.32 0.89 0.87
N TRP A 518 -8.79 -0.01 1.74
CA TRP A 518 -9.06 0.32 3.15
C TRP A 518 -8.37 -0.62 4.13
N ALA A 519 -8.10 -0.13 5.34
CA ALA A 519 -7.30 -0.84 6.35
C ALA A 519 -7.85 -2.20 6.85
N GLY A 520 -9.07 -2.58 6.48
CA GLY A 520 -9.79 -3.70 7.10
C GLY A 520 -10.51 -3.28 8.38
N ASP A 521 -10.73 -4.25 9.27
CA ASP A 521 -11.66 -4.11 10.39
C ASP A 521 -10.96 -3.46 11.58
N SER A 522 -11.07 -2.13 11.67
CA SER A 522 -10.35 -1.33 12.67
C SER A 522 -11.16 -0.94 13.90
N SER A 523 -10.47 -0.68 15.02
CA SER A 523 -11.07 -0.10 16.23
C SER A 523 -10.81 1.41 16.30
N ALA A 524 -11.75 2.17 16.88
CA ALA A 524 -11.59 3.60 17.15
C ALA A 524 -10.86 3.91 18.46
N ALA A 525 -10.50 2.90 19.26
CA ALA A 525 -9.71 3.10 20.46
C ALA A 525 -8.41 3.87 20.13
N LEU A 526 -8.07 4.87 20.96
CA LEU A 526 -7.00 5.82 20.66
C LEU A 526 -5.63 5.17 20.37
N ASN A 527 -5.31 4.08 21.07
CA ASN A 527 -4.08 3.31 20.85
C ASN A 527 -4.11 2.52 19.53
N ASN A 528 -5.28 2.08 19.06
CA ASN A 528 -5.45 1.38 17.79
C ASN A 528 -5.30 2.35 16.60
N LEU A 529 -5.71 3.61 16.74
CA LEU A 529 -5.49 4.64 15.70
C LEU A 529 -4.00 4.80 15.35
N ALA A 530 -3.10 4.67 16.32
CA ALA A 530 -1.65 4.72 16.06
C ALA A 530 -1.18 3.52 15.21
N SER A 531 -1.70 2.33 15.47
CA SER A 531 -1.41 1.12 14.68
C SER A 531 -1.95 1.23 13.25
N ILE A 532 -3.16 1.78 13.08
CA ILE A 532 -3.75 2.06 11.77
C ILE A 532 -2.85 3.02 10.96
N LEU A 533 -2.31 4.06 11.59
CA LEU A 533 -1.37 4.96 10.94
C LEU A 533 -0.07 4.24 10.52
N ASN A 534 0.48 3.34 11.35
CA ASN A 534 1.63 2.51 10.94
C ASN A 534 1.31 1.70 9.67
N GLY A 535 0.12 1.09 9.60
CA GLY A 535 -0.35 0.32 8.46
C GLY A 535 -0.40 1.17 7.19
N GLY A 536 -1.07 2.33 7.25
CA GLY A 536 -1.18 3.24 6.11
C GLY A 536 0.16 3.81 5.63
N LEU A 537 1.09 4.12 6.56
CA LEU A 537 2.45 4.56 6.19
C LEU A 537 3.27 3.44 5.56
N SER A 538 3.19 2.22 6.09
CA SER A 538 3.85 1.03 5.53
C SER A 538 3.32 0.73 4.12
N LEU A 539 2.00 0.84 3.93
CA LEU A 539 1.35 0.63 2.65
C LEU A 539 1.73 1.69 1.62
N GLY A 540 1.80 2.96 2.03
CA GLY A 540 2.31 4.07 1.22
C GLY A 540 3.76 3.85 0.77
N MET A 541 4.63 3.35 1.65
CA MET A 541 6.00 2.95 1.31
C MET A 541 6.06 1.76 0.34
N SER A 542 4.97 0.99 0.23
CA SER A 542 4.81 -0.14 -0.68
C SER A 542 4.11 0.23 -2.01
N GLY A 543 3.90 1.52 -2.27
CA GLY A 543 3.40 2.05 -3.54
C GLY A 543 1.87 2.21 -3.63
N ILE A 544 1.10 1.79 -2.62
CA ILE A 544 -0.35 2.03 -2.58
C ILE A 544 -0.65 3.33 -1.85
N SER A 545 -1.24 4.28 -2.57
CA SER A 545 -1.44 5.65 -2.08
C SER A 545 -2.89 5.99 -1.78
N PHE A 546 -3.82 5.54 -2.62
CA PHE A 546 -5.25 5.75 -2.42
C PHE A 546 -5.72 4.80 -1.31
N TRP A 547 -5.77 5.32 -0.10
CA TRP A 547 -6.02 4.55 1.11
C TRP A 547 -6.91 5.31 2.10
N GLY A 548 -7.69 4.55 2.88
CA GLY A 548 -8.41 5.04 4.05
C GLY A 548 -8.62 3.92 5.07
N PHE A 549 -9.37 4.21 6.12
CA PHE A 549 -9.76 3.24 7.14
C PHE A 549 -11.17 3.57 7.63
N ASP A 550 -11.71 2.74 8.53
CA ASP A 550 -13.05 2.93 9.07
C ASP A 550 -13.05 4.00 10.15
N ILE A 551 -13.49 5.20 9.77
CA ILE A 551 -13.67 6.32 10.67
C ILE A 551 -14.74 5.96 11.71
N GLY A 552 -14.40 6.16 12.98
CA GLY A 552 -15.18 5.70 14.12
C GLY A 552 -15.04 4.19 14.40
N GLY A 553 -14.25 3.46 13.60
CA GLY A 553 -13.93 2.05 13.80
C GLY A 553 -15.05 1.10 13.38
N PHE A 554 -14.69 0.03 12.66
CA PHE A 554 -15.58 -1.09 12.37
C PHE A 554 -16.19 -1.69 13.64
N TYR A 555 -15.36 -1.88 14.67
CA TYR A 555 -15.78 -2.38 15.98
C TYR A 555 -15.27 -1.49 17.13
N ASN A 556 -15.96 -1.55 18.26
CA ASN A 556 -15.49 -1.03 19.54
C ASN A 556 -16.07 -1.88 20.67
N SER A 557 -15.35 -2.01 21.77
CA SER A 557 -15.77 -2.81 22.93
C SER A 557 -15.69 -2.00 24.22
N ASP A 558 -16.62 -2.25 25.14
CA ASP A 558 -16.54 -1.76 26.52
C ASP A 558 -15.62 -2.63 27.39
N ASP A 559 -15.48 -2.27 28.68
CA ASP A 559 -14.64 -2.98 29.65
C ASP A 559 -15.07 -4.44 29.91
N GLU A 560 -16.31 -4.79 29.57
CA GLU A 560 -16.86 -6.16 29.66
C GLU A 560 -16.67 -6.95 28.36
N GLY A 561 -16.15 -6.31 27.31
CA GLY A 561 -15.95 -6.89 25.99
C GLY A 561 -17.20 -6.86 25.10
N ASN A 562 -18.28 -6.20 25.52
CA ASN A 562 -19.48 -6.06 24.72
C ASN A 562 -19.30 -4.98 23.66
N ARG A 563 -19.98 -5.12 22.52
CA ARG A 563 -19.96 -4.12 21.45
C ARG A 563 -20.52 -2.78 21.96
N ALA A 564 -19.73 -1.72 21.81
CA ALA A 564 -20.08 -0.38 22.30
C ALA A 564 -19.97 0.68 21.19
N MET A 565 -20.57 1.85 21.42
CA MET A 565 -20.22 3.04 20.65
C MET A 565 -18.86 3.54 21.12
N PRO A 566 -18.00 4.05 20.23
CA PRO A 566 -16.85 4.86 20.63
C PRO A 566 -17.29 6.04 21.47
N SER A 567 -16.46 6.46 22.42
CA SER A 567 -16.63 7.76 23.08
C SER A 567 -16.54 8.91 22.08
N ASP A 568 -17.04 10.10 22.45
CA ASP A 568 -16.92 11.30 21.62
C ASP A 568 -15.46 11.60 21.24
N GLU A 569 -14.53 11.40 22.17
CA GLU A 569 -13.10 11.61 21.91
C GLU A 569 -12.56 10.61 20.89
N GLU A 570 -12.77 9.31 21.09
CA GLU A 570 -12.34 8.26 20.15
C GLU A 570 -12.92 8.48 18.75
N TYR A 571 -14.22 8.81 18.68
CA TYR A 571 -14.88 9.13 17.43
C TYR A 571 -14.23 10.32 16.74
N ILE A 572 -14.05 11.45 17.44
CA ILE A 572 -13.51 12.66 16.82
C ILE A 572 -12.03 12.56 16.49
N ARG A 573 -11.20 11.88 17.30
CA ARG A 573 -9.79 11.62 16.90
C ARG A 573 -9.70 10.73 15.68
N SER A 574 -10.60 9.75 15.55
CA SER A 574 -10.73 8.94 14.35
C SER A 574 -11.16 9.78 13.14
N VAL A 575 -12.15 10.67 13.29
CA VAL A 575 -12.62 11.62 12.25
C VAL A 575 -11.50 12.55 11.80
N GLN A 576 -10.75 13.10 12.75
CA GLN A 576 -9.59 13.96 12.51
C GLN A 576 -8.58 13.27 11.58
N MET A 577 -8.12 12.07 11.95
CA MET A 577 -7.15 11.33 11.15
C MET A 577 -7.73 10.90 9.79
N GLY A 578 -8.95 10.37 9.77
CA GLY A 578 -9.54 9.84 8.55
C GLY A 578 -9.93 10.90 7.53
N LEU A 579 -10.34 12.11 7.95
CA LEU A 579 -10.59 13.23 7.04
C LEU A 579 -9.30 13.85 6.50
N MET A 580 -8.14 13.60 7.11
CA MET A 580 -6.82 13.98 6.58
C MET A 580 -6.05 12.82 5.91
N ALA A 581 -6.66 11.64 5.82
CA ALA A 581 -6.18 10.53 5.01
C ALA A 581 -6.52 10.76 3.51
N PRO A 582 -5.90 10.02 2.58
CA PRO A 582 -6.20 10.14 1.14
C PRO A 582 -7.70 9.97 0.83
N LEU A 583 -8.35 8.96 1.40
CA LEU A 583 -9.78 8.67 1.26
C LEU A 583 -10.45 8.55 2.64
N SER A 584 -11.71 8.95 2.74
CA SER A 584 -12.41 9.09 4.02
C SER A 584 -13.74 8.36 4.03
N ARG A 585 -13.82 7.27 4.80
CA ARG A 585 -15.04 6.48 4.98
C ARG A 585 -15.35 6.29 6.44
N SER A 586 -16.55 6.64 6.85
CA SER A 586 -17.13 6.15 8.12
C SER A 586 -17.77 4.80 7.85
N HIS A 587 -17.48 3.79 8.67
CA HIS A 587 -18.06 2.44 8.57
C HIS A 587 -18.00 1.76 9.93
N GLY A 588 -19.05 1.01 10.26
CA GLY A 588 -19.22 0.36 11.55
C GLY A 588 -20.15 -0.84 11.45
N GLN A 589 -19.99 -1.78 12.36
CA GLN A 589 -20.83 -2.97 12.46
C GLN A 589 -22.13 -2.66 13.23
N ALA A 590 -22.25 -3.13 14.48
CA ALA A 590 -23.51 -3.13 15.23
C ALA A 590 -23.87 -1.80 15.90
N THR A 591 -22.94 -0.83 15.92
CA THR A 591 -23.14 0.47 16.55
C THR A 591 -22.99 1.59 15.52
N PRO A 592 -23.75 2.69 15.64
CA PRO A 592 -23.78 3.73 14.62
C PRO A 592 -22.44 4.48 14.51
N ARG A 593 -22.18 5.04 13.34
CA ARG A 593 -21.01 5.91 13.04
C ARG A 593 -21.41 7.23 12.38
N GLU A 594 -22.71 7.43 12.25
CA GLU A 594 -23.31 8.67 11.80
C GLU A 594 -23.08 9.78 12.85
N PRO A 595 -22.59 10.96 12.45
CA PRO A 595 -22.19 12.01 13.40
C PRO A 595 -23.31 12.49 14.32
N TRP A 596 -24.57 12.45 13.86
CA TRP A 596 -25.73 12.91 14.63
C TRP A 596 -26.13 12.00 15.80
N GLU A 597 -25.47 10.85 15.97
CA GLU A 597 -25.66 9.95 17.11
C GLU A 597 -24.73 10.29 18.30
N TYR A 598 -23.82 11.25 18.13
CA TYR A 598 -22.85 11.72 19.13
C TYR A 598 -23.29 13.05 19.78
N SER A 599 -22.56 13.54 20.79
CA SER A 599 -22.89 14.81 21.45
C SER A 599 -22.84 16.02 20.51
N GLU A 600 -23.49 17.12 20.89
CA GLU A 600 -23.44 18.37 20.11
C GLU A 600 -22.01 18.92 19.93
N GLU A 601 -21.13 18.70 20.92
CA GLU A 601 -19.71 19.07 20.82
C GLU A 601 -19.00 18.25 19.74
N ALA A 602 -19.19 16.93 19.74
CA ALA A 602 -18.66 16.04 18.71
C ALA A 602 -19.24 16.37 17.31
N GLN A 603 -20.54 16.63 17.21
CA GLN A 603 -21.18 17.04 15.96
C GLN A 603 -20.55 18.33 15.40
N SER A 604 -20.33 19.33 16.25
CA SER A 604 -19.70 20.60 15.88
C SER A 604 -18.24 20.40 15.43
N ALA A 605 -17.48 19.58 16.16
CA ALA A 605 -16.11 19.22 15.80
C ALA A 605 -16.06 18.48 14.44
N PHE A 606 -16.94 17.50 14.23
CA PHE A 606 -17.06 16.78 12.96
C PHE A 606 -17.31 17.75 11.80
N LEU A 607 -18.29 18.65 11.91
CA LEU A 607 -18.63 19.60 10.85
C LEU A 607 -17.45 20.52 10.53
N LYS A 608 -16.72 21.01 11.53
CA LYS A 608 -15.52 21.85 11.31
C LYS A 608 -14.47 21.10 10.48
N ILE A 609 -14.14 19.87 10.86
CA ILE A 609 -13.10 19.07 10.18
C ILE A 609 -13.59 18.65 8.78
N ASN A 610 -14.86 18.25 8.64
CA ASN A 610 -15.49 17.92 7.37
C ASN A 610 -15.36 19.09 6.39
N LYS A 611 -15.71 20.32 6.79
CA LYS A 611 -15.57 21.50 5.93
C LYS A 611 -14.10 21.87 5.66
N ILE A 612 -13.13 21.51 6.51
CA ILE A 612 -11.70 21.69 6.19
C ILE A 612 -11.30 20.77 5.03
N ARG A 613 -11.66 19.48 5.08
CA ARG A 613 -11.35 18.52 4.00
C ARG A 613 -11.85 19.00 2.64
N TYR A 614 -13.11 19.43 2.56
CA TYR A 614 -13.70 19.88 1.30
C TYR A 614 -13.08 21.17 0.77
N ARG A 615 -12.67 22.08 1.66
CA ARG A 615 -11.89 23.25 1.23
C ARG A 615 -10.50 22.86 0.71
N LEU A 616 -9.87 21.83 1.26
CA LEU A 616 -8.56 21.31 0.82
C LEU A 616 -8.63 20.48 -0.47
N LEU A 617 -9.81 20.24 -1.04
CA LEU A 617 -9.97 19.38 -2.20
C LEU A 617 -9.04 19.71 -3.40
N PRO A 618 -8.81 20.99 -3.78
CA PRO A 618 -7.87 21.30 -4.87
C PRO A 618 -6.44 20.84 -4.59
N TYR A 619 -6.01 20.92 -3.32
CA TYR A 619 -4.71 20.42 -2.87
C TYR A 619 -4.65 18.88 -2.87
N LEU A 620 -5.70 18.22 -2.36
CA LEU A 620 -5.80 16.75 -2.36
C LEU A 620 -5.76 16.20 -3.79
N TYR A 621 -6.52 16.82 -4.70
CA TYR A 621 -6.59 16.39 -6.10
C TYR A 621 -5.26 16.59 -6.84
N SER A 622 -4.57 17.70 -6.59
CA SER A 622 -3.21 17.92 -7.12
C SER A 622 -2.21 16.88 -6.59
N THR A 623 -2.31 16.53 -5.30
CA THR A 623 -1.45 15.52 -4.67
C THR A 623 -1.73 14.12 -5.21
N ALA A 624 -3.00 13.79 -5.45
CA ALA A 624 -3.41 12.55 -6.09
C ALA A 624 -2.89 12.41 -7.53
N TRP A 625 -2.81 13.52 -8.26
CA TRP A 625 -2.19 13.51 -9.58
C TRP A 625 -0.68 13.24 -9.52
N GLU A 626 0.03 13.76 -8.51
CA GLU A 626 1.44 13.39 -8.27
C GLU A 626 1.57 11.88 -7.99
N THR A 627 0.65 11.29 -7.22
CA THR A 627 0.58 9.83 -7.07
C THR A 627 0.40 9.12 -8.40
N HIS A 628 -0.62 9.49 -9.18
CA HIS A 628 -0.89 8.85 -10.47
C HIS A 628 0.30 8.94 -11.43
N ARG A 629 0.94 10.11 -11.49
CA ARG A 629 2.03 10.40 -12.43
C ARG A 629 3.38 9.84 -11.98
N GLU A 630 3.70 9.88 -10.69
CA GLU A 630 5.05 9.60 -10.18
C GLU A 630 5.11 8.40 -9.23
N GLY A 631 3.97 7.86 -8.80
CA GLY A 631 3.88 6.77 -7.82
C GLY A 631 4.09 7.20 -6.37
N ILE A 632 4.31 8.49 -6.10
CA ILE A 632 4.61 8.99 -4.74
C ILE A 632 3.32 9.04 -3.91
N PRO A 633 3.29 8.48 -2.69
CA PRO A 633 2.07 8.42 -1.91
C PRO A 633 1.56 9.80 -1.49
N MET A 634 0.24 9.94 -1.33
CA MET A 634 -0.39 11.16 -0.80
C MET A 634 -0.07 11.32 0.69
N MET A 635 -0.25 10.25 1.47
CA MET A 635 0.14 10.19 2.87
C MET A 635 1.58 9.69 2.97
N ARG A 636 2.50 10.56 3.39
CA ARG A 636 3.95 10.33 3.32
C ARG A 636 4.54 10.21 4.71
N ALA A 637 5.24 9.12 4.95
CA ALA A 637 6.15 9.04 6.08
C ALA A 637 7.15 10.20 6.01
N MET A 638 7.51 10.76 7.16
CA MET A 638 8.34 11.96 7.24
C MET A 638 9.66 11.82 6.47
N LEU A 639 10.27 10.62 6.46
CA LEU A 639 11.50 10.31 5.72
C LEU A 639 11.43 10.55 4.21
N LEU A 640 10.23 10.52 3.59
CA LEU A 640 10.08 10.80 2.16
C LEU A 640 10.35 12.26 1.82
N GLU A 641 10.12 13.15 2.78
CA GLU A 641 10.28 14.60 2.63
C GLU A 641 11.57 15.13 3.29
N PHE A 642 12.14 14.36 4.22
CA PHE A 642 13.26 14.74 5.08
C PHE A 642 14.26 13.60 5.24
N SER A 643 14.74 13.01 4.14
CA SER A 643 15.63 11.84 4.13
C SER A 643 16.94 12.03 4.90
N GLU A 644 17.43 13.27 4.97
CA GLU A 644 18.69 13.61 5.65
C GLU A 644 18.52 13.84 7.16
N ASP A 645 17.28 13.87 7.67
CA ASP A 645 16.99 14.10 9.08
C ASP A 645 16.83 12.77 9.82
N LEU A 646 17.88 12.34 10.52
CA LEU A 646 17.88 11.05 11.21
C LEU A 646 16.80 10.91 12.30
N ASN A 647 16.20 12.02 12.77
CA ASN A 647 15.13 11.99 13.77
C ASN A 647 13.83 11.39 13.22
N VAL A 648 13.65 11.35 11.90
CA VAL A 648 12.36 10.97 11.29
C VAL A 648 12.23 9.48 10.96
N SER A 649 13.29 8.69 11.15
CA SER A 649 13.36 7.28 10.75
C SER A 649 12.37 6.38 11.49
N GLU A 650 11.99 6.76 12.71
CA GLU A 650 11.05 6.01 13.58
C GLU A 650 9.68 6.67 13.70
N ILE A 651 9.49 7.86 13.11
CA ILE A 651 8.27 8.64 13.34
C ILE A 651 7.11 8.02 12.59
N SER A 652 6.09 7.60 13.35
CA SER A 652 4.85 7.05 12.82
C SER A 652 3.58 7.61 13.48
N THR A 653 3.72 8.72 14.22
CA THR A 653 2.60 9.44 14.87
C THR A 653 2.27 10.77 14.20
N GLN A 654 2.90 11.05 13.06
CA GLN A 654 2.68 12.23 12.23
C GLN A 654 3.14 11.89 10.80
N TYR A 655 2.65 12.65 9.83
CA TYR A 655 2.97 12.42 8.43
C TYR A 655 2.86 13.71 7.63
N MET A 656 3.40 13.70 6.42
CA MET A 656 3.15 14.75 5.43
C MET A 656 1.98 14.31 4.54
N LEU A 657 0.93 15.11 4.45
CA LEU A 657 -0.09 14.98 3.43
C LEU A 657 0.35 15.80 2.23
N GLY A 658 0.73 15.13 1.14
CA GLY A 658 1.48 15.75 0.05
C GLY A 658 2.83 16.29 0.53
N ARG A 659 3.36 17.30 -0.16
CA ARG A 659 4.66 17.92 0.19
C ARG A 659 4.55 19.07 1.19
N SER A 660 3.36 19.65 1.34
CA SER A 660 3.16 20.96 1.97
C SER A 660 2.62 20.88 3.40
N LEU A 661 1.81 19.87 3.72
CA LEU A 661 1.03 19.87 4.97
C LEU A 661 1.50 18.77 5.91
N LEU A 662 2.01 19.12 7.08
CA LEU A 662 2.24 18.18 8.18
C LEU A 662 0.94 17.97 8.94
N VAL A 663 0.60 16.71 9.18
CA VAL A 663 -0.57 16.28 9.94
C VAL A 663 -0.09 15.49 11.15
N ALA A 664 -0.54 15.87 12.36
CA ALA A 664 -0.16 15.19 13.59
C ALA A 664 -1.41 14.76 14.40
N PRO A 665 -2.03 13.61 14.05
CA PRO A 665 -3.20 13.08 14.76
C PRO A 665 -2.91 12.84 16.24
N VAL A 666 -3.94 12.96 17.07
CA VAL A 666 -3.85 12.80 18.54
C VAL A 666 -4.25 11.37 18.93
N PHE A 667 -3.47 10.76 19.81
CA PHE A 667 -3.63 9.37 20.29
C PHE A 667 -3.78 9.34 21.82
N ASP A 668 -3.31 8.28 22.48
CA ASP A 668 -3.44 8.01 23.93
C ASP A 668 -2.28 8.58 24.79
N LYS A 669 -1.51 9.56 24.26
CA LYS A 669 -0.37 10.14 24.99
C LYS A 669 -0.81 11.28 25.91
N LYS A 670 -0.26 11.32 27.13
CA LYS A 670 -0.44 12.43 28.08
C LYS A 670 0.08 13.78 27.57
N LYS A 671 1.12 13.75 26.73
CA LYS A 671 1.72 14.92 26.08
C LYS A 671 1.78 14.66 24.59
N HIS A 672 1.23 15.58 23.80
CA HIS A 672 1.25 15.49 22.35
C HIS A 672 2.51 16.15 21.80
N MET A 673 3.61 15.39 21.77
CA MET A 673 4.89 15.85 21.21
C MET A 673 4.93 15.59 19.71
N VAL A 674 5.18 16.64 18.93
CA VAL A 674 5.31 16.60 17.47
C VAL A 674 6.70 17.08 17.08
N TYR A 675 7.40 16.31 16.26
CA TYR A 675 8.69 16.70 15.73
C TYR A 675 8.50 17.57 14.49
N PHE A 676 9.09 18.75 14.49
CA PHE A 676 9.14 19.61 13.31
C PHE A 676 10.53 19.51 12.71
N PRO A 677 10.72 18.95 11.50
CA PRO A 677 12.00 18.99 10.81
C PRO A 677 12.49 20.42 10.60
N LYS A 678 13.81 20.59 10.38
CA LYS A 678 14.41 21.92 10.14
C LYS A 678 13.67 22.72 9.07
N GLY A 679 13.60 24.03 9.28
CA GLY A 679 12.85 24.98 8.45
C GLY A 679 11.74 25.63 9.25
N SER A 680 10.88 26.39 8.57
CA SER A 680 9.76 27.07 9.20
C SER A 680 8.42 26.35 8.98
N TRP A 681 7.55 26.39 9.98
CA TRP A 681 6.24 25.75 9.94
C TRP A 681 5.17 26.74 10.38
N ILE A 682 4.07 26.84 9.63
CA ILE A 682 2.95 27.71 9.99
C ILE A 682 1.80 26.87 10.51
N ASP A 683 1.36 27.17 11.73
CA ASP A 683 0.12 26.63 12.28
C ASP A 683 -1.07 27.04 11.40
N PHE A 684 -1.83 26.07 10.89
CA PHE A 684 -2.91 26.30 9.95
C PHE A 684 -4.06 27.16 10.52
N TYR A 685 -4.32 27.08 11.83
CA TYR A 685 -5.45 27.76 12.46
C TYR A 685 -5.05 29.12 13.00
N THR A 686 -3.89 29.18 13.65
CA THR A 686 -3.43 30.41 14.30
C THR A 686 -2.55 31.25 13.38
N GLY A 687 -2.00 30.71 12.30
CA GLY A 687 -1.00 31.40 11.47
C GLY A 687 0.32 31.67 12.20
N LYS A 688 0.50 31.13 13.41
CA LYS A 688 1.73 31.28 14.18
C LYS A 688 2.86 30.53 13.48
N ARG A 689 4.00 31.20 13.35
CA ARG A 689 5.23 30.61 12.84
C ARG A 689 5.96 29.84 13.95
N LEU A 690 6.37 28.62 13.63
CA LEU A 690 7.24 27.76 14.43
C LEU A 690 8.58 27.57 13.70
N THR A 691 9.65 27.45 14.49
CA THR A 691 10.98 27.06 13.99
C THR A 691 11.15 25.57 14.24
N GLY A 692 11.49 24.83 13.20
CA GLY A 692 11.73 23.39 13.29
C GLY A 692 13.15 23.03 13.77
N GLY A 693 13.45 21.74 13.74
CA GLY A 693 14.62 21.10 14.33
C GLY A 693 14.41 20.58 15.75
N ASP A 694 13.17 20.52 16.26
CA ASP A 694 12.87 20.16 17.64
C ASP A 694 11.49 19.47 17.80
N TRP A 695 11.30 18.84 18.95
CA TRP A 695 10.03 18.31 19.43
C TRP A 695 9.26 19.38 20.21
N ILE A 696 8.04 19.67 19.77
CA ILE A 696 7.19 20.70 20.39
C ILE A 696 5.96 20.03 20.97
N GLU A 697 5.61 20.38 22.22
CA GLU A 697 4.36 19.99 22.86
C GLU A 697 3.22 20.85 22.30
N LEU A 698 2.17 20.22 21.79
CA LEU A 698 1.02 20.90 21.20
C LEU A 698 -0.22 20.76 22.07
N ASP A 699 -1.06 21.79 22.05
CA ASP A 699 -2.43 21.70 22.55
C ASP A 699 -3.28 20.84 21.61
N THR A 700 -4.22 20.09 22.19
CA THR A 700 -5.04 19.12 21.44
C THR A 700 -6.54 19.36 21.66
N PRO A 701 -7.09 20.53 21.28
CA PRO A 701 -8.54 20.72 21.33
C PRO A 701 -9.26 19.68 20.47
N LEU A 702 -10.48 19.31 20.88
CA LEU A 702 -11.23 18.24 20.23
C LEU A 702 -11.67 18.62 18.80
N ASP A 703 -11.87 19.90 18.53
CA ASP A 703 -12.39 20.40 17.25
C ASP A 703 -11.30 20.79 16.23
N GLN A 704 -10.02 20.53 16.52
CA GLN A 704 -8.90 20.82 15.62
C GLN A 704 -7.96 19.62 15.52
N ILE A 705 -7.61 19.26 14.29
CA ILE A 705 -6.49 18.36 14.01
C ILE A 705 -5.23 19.22 13.85
N PRO A 706 -4.12 18.93 14.52
CA PRO A 706 -2.89 19.71 14.31
C PRO A 706 -2.39 19.63 12.86
N LEU A 707 -2.38 20.79 12.18
CA LEU A 707 -2.03 20.96 10.77
C LEU A 707 -1.00 22.09 10.62
N TYR A 708 0.09 21.83 9.89
CA TYR A 708 1.16 22.80 9.71
C TYR A 708 1.64 22.90 8.26
N LEU A 709 1.69 24.13 7.72
CA LEU A 709 2.18 24.41 6.38
C LEU A 709 3.71 24.56 6.40
N ARG A 710 4.39 23.69 5.65
CA ARG A 710 5.84 23.65 5.50
C ARG A 710 6.38 24.89 4.79
N GLU A 711 7.58 25.31 5.16
CA GLU A 711 8.35 26.32 4.44
C GLU A 711 8.53 25.99 2.95
N ASN A 712 8.56 27.04 2.13
CA ASN A 712 8.70 26.97 0.67
C ASN A 712 7.63 26.10 0.00
N SER A 713 6.41 26.19 0.49
CA SER A 713 5.29 25.42 -0.03
C SER A 713 3.99 26.22 -0.06
N MET A 714 3.04 25.75 -0.85
CA MET A 714 1.68 26.28 -0.88
C MET A 714 0.63 25.19 -0.66
N ILE A 715 -0.55 25.63 -0.22
CA ILE A 715 -1.79 24.87 -0.31
C ILE A 715 -2.85 25.67 -1.05
N THR A 716 -3.61 24.99 -1.91
CA THR A 716 -4.72 25.53 -2.68
C THR A 716 -6.03 25.10 -2.06
N MET A 717 -6.92 26.06 -1.80
CA MET A 717 -8.19 25.82 -1.13
C MET A 717 -9.36 26.46 -1.86
N LEU A 718 -10.54 25.87 -1.71
CA LEU A 718 -11.81 26.54 -2.02
C LEU A 718 -12.12 27.59 -0.94
N SER A 719 -12.81 28.67 -1.34
CA SER A 719 -13.25 29.71 -0.41
C SER A 719 -14.26 29.18 0.61
N GLU A 720 -15.16 28.30 0.15
CA GLU A 720 -16.18 27.62 0.94
C GLU A 720 -16.17 26.12 0.63
N ALA A 721 -16.58 25.31 1.61
CA ALA A 721 -16.74 23.88 1.40
C ALA A 721 -18.09 23.62 0.71
N PRO A 722 -18.11 23.02 -0.50
CA PRO A 722 -19.36 22.63 -1.14
C PRO A 722 -19.98 21.45 -0.39
N ASN A 723 -21.28 21.23 -0.56
CA ASN A 723 -21.96 20.05 0.01
C ASN A 723 -21.58 18.75 -0.72
N HIS A 724 -21.32 18.84 -2.02
CA HIS A 724 -20.90 17.74 -2.89
C HIS A 724 -19.79 18.24 -3.82
N ILE A 725 -18.92 17.33 -4.26
CA ILE A 725 -17.83 17.65 -5.16
C ILE A 725 -18.34 17.76 -6.60
N ALA A 726 -18.11 18.91 -7.22
CA ALA A 726 -18.42 19.10 -8.63
C ALA A 726 -17.36 18.46 -9.55
N GLU A 727 -17.78 18.05 -10.74
CA GLU A 727 -16.88 17.55 -11.80
C GLU A 727 -16.21 18.67 -12.60
N SER A 728 -16.61 19.93 -12.41
CA SER A 728 -15.98 21.08 -13.05
C SER A 728 -14.65 21.43 -12.39
N ASN A 729 -13.75 22.02 -13.19
CA ASN A 729 -12.51 22.59 -12.70
C ASN A 729 -12.75 23.61 -11.57
N PHE A 730 -11.83 23.65 -10.61
CA PHE A 730 -11.89 24.54 -9.47
C PHE A 730 -11.65 25.99 -9.92
N THR A 731 -12.50 26.88 -9.42
CA THR A 731 -12.43 28.32 -9.71
C THR A 731 -12.31 29.12 -8.41
N SER A 732 -11.86 30.37 -8.50
CA SER A 732 -11.76 31.29 -7.36
C SER A 732 -10.94 30.75 -6.17
N LEU A 733 -9.83 30.09 -6.44
CA LEU A 733 -8.96 29.46 -5.44
C LEU A 733 -8.37 30.48 -4.46
N ARG A 734 -8.30 30.09 -3.19
CA ARG A 734 -7.44 30.70 -2.17
C ARG A 734 -6.12 29.98 -2.11
N VAL A 735 -5.01 30.70 -2.16
CA VAL A 735 -3.67 30.09 -2.08
C VAL A 735 -2.94 30.61 -0.86
N TRP A 736 -2.52 29.69 0.01
CA TRP A 736 -1.74 30.01 1.21
C TRP A 736 -0.28 29.63 0.99
N ILE A 737 0.63 30.55 1.27
CA ILE A 737 2.06 30.44 0.97
C ILE A 737 2.86 30.65 2.25
N ASN A 738 3.70 29.68 2.60
CA ASN A 738 4.76 29.85 3.58
C ASN A 738 6.10 29.86 2.84
N LEU A 739 6.81 30.98 2.85
CA LEU A 739 8.05 31.16 2.09
C LEU A 739 9.21 31.51 3.02
N GLY A 740 10.34 30.83 2.86
CA GLY A 740 11.63 31.18 3.46
C GLY A 740 12.68 31.64 2.43
N GLY A 741 12.49 31.31 1.15
CA GLY A 741 13.35 31.75 0.05
C GLY A 741 12.64 31.69 -1.30
N GLN A 742 12.81 30.58 -2.02
CA GLN A 742 12.16 30.34 -3.31
C GLN A 742 11.33 29.07 -3.27
N MET A 743 10.21 29.06 -3.98
CA MET A 743 9.43 27.87 -4.26
C MET A 743 8.91 27.83 -5.69
N GLU A 744 8.67 26.62 -6.17
CA GLU A 744 7.88 26.34 -7.37
C GLU A 744 7.02 25.10 -7.07
N GLN A 745 5.71 25.21 -7.29
CA GLN A 745 4.78 24.12 -7.03
C GLN A 745 3.72 24.04 -8.14
N THR A 746 3.54 22.84 -8.67
CA THR A 746 2.52 22.51 -9.66
C THR A 746 1.16 22.32 -8.99
N TYR A 747 0.13 22.79 -9.67
CA TYR A 747 -1.27 22.57 -9.37
C TYR A 747 -1.90 21.78 -10.51
N TYR A 748 -2.76 20.82 -10.19
CA TYR A 748 -3.43 20.02 -11.21
C TYR A 748 -4.94 19.98 -11.01
N ASP A 749 -5.66 20.09 -12.12
CA ASP A 749 -7.11 20.10 -12.17
C ASP A 749 -7.63 19.64 -13.55
N ASP A 750 -7.77 18.32 -13.73
CA ASP A 750 -8.23 17.62 -14.95
C ASP A 750 -7.89 18.31 -16.28
N GLY A 751 -6.67 18.07 -16.76
CA GLY A 751 -6.17 18.66 -18.00
C GLY A 751 -5.63 20.08 -17.85
N VAL A 752 -5.79 20.72 -16.69
CA VAL A 752 -5.11 21.97 -16.34
C VAL A 752 -3.89 21.67 -15.48
N GLU A 753 -2.70 22.02 -15.99
CA GLU A 753 -1.44 21.98 -15.25
C GLU A 753 -1.00 23.42 -14.93
N GLY A 754 -1.43 23.90 -13.77
CA GLY A 754 -1.07 25.21 -13.24
C GLY A 754 0.25 25.19 -12.49
N CYS A 755 0.81 26.37 -12.25
CA CYS A 755 2.05 26.52 -11.51
C CYS A 755 2.09 27.86 -10.79
N LEU A 756 2.58 27.83 -9.55
CA LEU A 756 2.94 29.01 -8.79
C LEU A 756 4.44 28.95 -8.48
N CYS A 757 5.14 30.03 -8.82
CA CYS A 757 6.50 30.29 -8.36
C CYS A 757 6.51 31.50 -7.44
N ALA A 758 7.28 31.44 -6.36
CA ALA A 758 7.48 32.58 -5.48
C ALA A 758 8.95 32.70 -5.10
N ASN A 759 9.47 33.92 -5.07
CA ASN A 759 10.88 34.19 -4.78
C ASN A 759 10.99 35.46 -3.93
N LEU A 760 11.59 35.32 -2.74
CA LEU A 760 11.92 36.43 -1.87
C LEU A 760 13.36 36.88 -2.14
N GLN A 761 13.52 38.06 -2.74
CA GLN A 761 14.82 38.69 -2.99
C GLN A 761 14.93 40.00 -2.21
N GLY A 762 15.77 40.02 -1.18
CA GLY A 762 15.88 41.17 -0.28
C GLY A 762 14.56 41.42 0.45
N ASP A 763 13.98 42.60 0.25
CA ASP A 763 12.69 43.02 0.82
C ASP A 763 11.50 42.82 -0.15
N THR A 764 11.74 42.22 -1.31
CA THR A 764 10.74 42.08 -2.37
C THR A 764 10.37 40.62 -2.59
N LEU A 765 9.08 40.30 -2.40
CA LEU A 765 8.49 39.02 -2.78
C LEU A 765 7.86 39.11 -4.17
N GLN A 766 8.33 38.28 -5.10
CA GLN A 766 7.72 38.11 -6.41
C GLN A 766 6.95 36.80 -6.46
N VAL A 767 5.70 36.85 -6.93
CA VAL A 767 4.85 35.66 -7.14
C VAL A 767 4.42 35.61 -8.60
N GLY A 768 4.77 34.54 -9.29
CA GLY A 768 4.36 34.24 -10.66
C GLY A 768 3.33 33.13 -10.69
N ILE A 769 2.24 33.32 -11.41
CA ILE A 769 1.12 32.37 -11.51
C ILE A 769 0.89 32.05 -12.98
N ARG A 770 0.74 30.76 -13.29
CA ARG A 770 0.36 30.25 -14.61
C ARG A 770 -0.80 29.28 -14.48
N GLN A 771 -1.83 29.46 -15.31
CA GLN A 771 -2.96 28.54 -15.44
C GLN A 771 -3.62 28.12 -14.12
N MET A 772 -3.82 29.08 -13.20
CA MET A 772 -4.57 28.89 -11.96
C MET A 772 -5.60 30.02 -11.84
N ASP A 773 -6.85 29.67 -11.51
CA ASP A 773 -7.89 30.64 -11.24
C ASP A 773 -7.91 31.03 -9.76
N ILE A 774 -7.04 31.97 -9.39
CA ILE A 774 -6.85 32.42 -8.01
C ILE A 774 -7.69 33.68 -7.75
N SER A 775 -8.41 33.69 -6.64
CA SER A 775 -9.13 34.86 -6.12
C SER A 775 -8.27 35.65 -5.12
N GLU A 776 -7.68 34.94 -4.15
CA GLU A 776 -6.95 35.53 -3.02
C GLU A 776 -5.64 34.78 -2.77
N ILE A 777 -4.58 35.53 -2.45
CA ILE A 777 -3.29 34.99 -2.05
C ILE A 777 -3.03 35.41 -0.61
N TYR A 778 -2.74 34.43 0.23
CA TYR A 778 -2.35 34.57 1.62
C TYR A 778 -0.86 34.26 1.73
N VAL A 779 -0.06 35.23 2.16
CA VAL A 779 1.38 35.05 2.36
C VAL A 779 1.71 35.21 3.84
N TYR A 780 2.24 34.15 4.44
CA TYR A 780 2.79 34.22 5.79
C TYR A 780 4.16 34.89 5.75
N THR A 781 4.24 36.10 6.30
CA THR A 781 5.45 36.93 6.35
C THR A 781 5.51 37.62 7.71
N GLU A 782 6.72 37.79 8.24
CA GLU A 782 6.95 38.54 9.49
C GLU A 782 6.92 40.06 9.27
N GLN A 783 7.05 40.50 8.02
CA GLN A 783 7.09 41.91 7.66
C GLN A 783 5.88 42.28 6.81
N THR A 784 5.20 43.35 7.21
CA THR A 784 4.13 43.96 6.42
C THR A 784 4.74 44.67 5.21
N PRO A 785 4.31 44.35 3.98
CA PRO A 785 4.79 45.03 2.79
C PRO A 785 4.38 46.50 2.80
N LYS A 786 5.19 47.36 2.19
CA LYS A 786 4.83 48.78 2.00
C LYS A 786 3.79 48.94 0.89
N THR A 787 3.88 48.11 -0.15
CA THR A 787 3.06 48.16 -1.35
C THR A 787 2.88 46.75 -1.89
N VAL A 788 1.70 46.45 -2.44
CA VAL A 788 1.45 45.20 -3.18
C VAL A 788 1.01 45.59 -4.59
N THR A 789 1.68 45.03 -5.61
CA THR A 789 1.34 45.27 -7.01
C THR A 789 0.99 43.98 -7.72
N VAL A 790 -0.12 43.98 -8.45
CA VAL A 790 -0.56 42.87 -9.31
C VAL A 790 -0.51 43.35 -10.76
N ASN A 791 0.27 42.66 -11.60
CA ASN A 791 0.49 43.02 -13.00
C ASN A 791 0.84 44.51 -13.22
N GLY A 792 1.68 45.06 -12.34
CA GLY A 792 2.15 46.45 -12.39
C GLY A 792 1.17 47.50 -11.83
N LYS A 793 0.02 47.09 -11.27
CA LYS A 793 -0.94 48.00 -10.63
C LYS A 793 -0.95 47.78 -9.12
N GLU A 794 -0.88 48.85 -8.35
CA GLU A 794 -1.02 48.79 -6.90
C GLU A 794 -2.43 48.32 -6.52
N VAL A 795 -2.52 47.39 -5.57
CA VAL A 795 -3.78 46.83 -5.06
C VAL A 795 -3.84 46.98 -3.54
N PRO A 796 -5.05 47.16 -2.98
CA PRO A 796 -5.22 47.09 -1.53
C PRO A 796 -4.87 45.68 -1.03
N PHE A 797 -4.28 45.61 0.15
CA PHE A 797 -4.03 44.38 0.88
C PHE A 797 -4.45 44.55 2.32
N GLU A 798 -4.83 43.46 2.96
CA GLU A 798 -5.01 43.40 4.39
C GLU A 798 -3.79 42.73 5.00
N ALA A 799 -3.34 43.25 6.13
CA ALA A 799 -2.26 42.67 6.90
C ALA A 799 -2.70 42.53 8.35
N ASN A 800 -2.39 41.39 8.94
CA ASN A 800 -2.38 41.21 10.38
C ASN A 800 -0.97 40.77 10.79
N ASP A 801 -0.77 40.52 12.09
CA ASP A 801 0.54 40.15 12.64
C ASP A 801 1.08 38.79 12.14
N ARG A 802 0.35 38.07 11.27
CA ARG A 802 0.61 36.68 10.87
C ARG A 802 0.74 36.49 9.36
N PHE A 803 -0.12 37.15 8.58
CA PHE A 803 -0.13 37.05 7.13
C PHE A 803 -0.63 38.33 6.47
N ILE A 804 -0.32 38.45 5.19
CA ILE A 804 -0.95 39.40 4.28
C ILE A 804 -1.90 38.67 3.34
N VAL A 805 -3.00 39.33 2.97
CA VAL A 805 -3.93 38.86 1.96
C VAL A 805 -4.22 39.96 0.95
N PHE A 806 -4.26 39.58 -0.33
CA PHE A 806 -4.59 40.48 -1.43
C PHE A 806 -5.28 39.71 -2.56
N LYS A 807 -6.03 40.44 -3.39
CA LYS A 807 -6.70 39.88 -4.56
C LYS A 807 -5.70 39.64 -5.69
N ALA A 808 -5.80 38.49 -6.34
CA ALA A 808 -4.93 38.12 -7.47
C ALA A 808 -5.39 38.70 -8.82
N LYS A 809 -6.54 39.37 -8.87
CA LYS A 809 -7.16 39.95 -10.07
C LYS A 809 -7.69 41.35 -9.81
#